data_AF-A0AAJ7XD44-F1
#
_entry.id   AF-A0AAJ7XD44-F1
#
_cell.length_a   1.000
_cell.length_b   1.000
_cell.length_c   1.000
_cell.angle_alpha   90.00
_cell.angle_beta   90.00
_cell.angle_gamma   90.00
#
_symmetry.space_group_name_H-M   'P 1'
#
loop_
_entity.id
_entity.type
_entity.pdbx_description
1 polymer ?
#
loop_
_entity_poly.entity_id
_entity_poly.type
_entity_poly.pdbx_seq_one_letter_code
_entity_poly.pdbx_strand_id
1 'polypeptide(L)'
;MLRSKAVRPSGRPSARVVTCSPPSPARGQLIGKPGDVPGAVSVPLAPRPRDRSPSPLRVSELSRQAERRSPGSTTGGGRDEEAERHCREKVQRLRDEVAALTDELEAERAARSTWRAEEAAPGTARDTDGGCSCRGDVSPPLAHVLRDSRGGDASGSSTGRRLLKARGSVLSRLEEAEEGSREVCRYAAALRDAVHDITHGGDLTCAEAARMEVLLCSLVSVEAAYGALGSLARRQQAQEKEKLCLRDEETLLLKKFTQSQLDNERLSQLLQEKQAHVQHVTTQLEMQKDRVRVTAWESRELEGERARLQRQLRSRAADGDRMAVRLSVLQKSVSRQRAEAGRLRREVATRAREREPLKAAARSYKRRAERGERDARQLGTRIRETEERLVEASSAMGSWRRRYDEAKREKAALTARAELLTNRIERLQDGVRALEESPSGRQELAALAAELARFRTDNEALQLALQETERRESRRQEEVEALKGALRQQSDSASQLKQQVDAVRDEAEIARAKLESLEAENHRLQQQQQQLTEAVEVAPQEGAAQGGDVAAGGARVRRLRGEGEQPRGEGEQLRGEGEQLRGEGEQLRGLAEELESEAVEAERRVSALARTLDERTAALAQEEARSRAVEARLGSLQRQLRTARERADVQVTQASEEEAQAERTAEGHVSELRAELRRAQTQLERLQRSAQQAERDRESAVEEAVSRLKRSRDGTGYLQRYVGVLRGSYERVFGGSLAMPVPPLSPV
;
A
#
# COMPACT_ATOMS: atom_id res chain seq x y z
N MET A 1 21.79 -22.18 -64.61
CA MET A 1 22.46 -20.91 -64.95
C MET A 1 22.59 -20.14 -63.64
N LEU A 2 23.76 -20.02 -63.02
CA LEU A 2 24.94 -19.23 -63.41
C LEU A 2 24.65 -17.73 -63.61
N ARG A 3 24.88 -16.93 -62.56
CA ARG A 3 26.08 -16.06 -62.48
C ARG A 3 26.29 -15.51 -61.06
N SER A 4 27.56 -15.52 -60.65
CA SER A 4 28.03 -14.96 -59.38
C SER A 4 28.53 -13.53 -59.57
N LYS A 5 28.50 -12.71 -58.52
CA LYS A 5 29.61 -11.80 -58.18
C LYS A 5 29.53 -11.38 -56.72
N ALA A 6 30.68 -11.30 -56.08
CA ALA A 6 30.84 -10.84 -54.70
C ALA A 6 31.87 -9.70 -54.66
N VAL A 7 31.64 -8.72 -53.80
CA VAL A 7 32.64 -7.70 -53.42
C VAL A 7 32.49 -7.42 -51.93
N ARG A 8 33.59 -7.60 -51.17
CA ARG A 8 33.88 -6.84 -49.95
C ARG A 8 34.89 -5.75 -50.34
N PRO A 9 35.00 -4.65 -49.59
CA PRO A 9 36.09 -4.61 -48.60
C PRO A 9 35.68 -3.92 -47.28
N SER A 10 36.19 -4.40 -46.14
CA SER A 10 37.18 -3.71 -45.28
C SER A 10 36.69 -2.48 -44.50
N GLY A 11 36.71 -2.57 -43.17
CA GLY A 11 36.45 -1.46 -42.26
C GLY A 11 36.27 -1.96 -40.82
N ARG A 12 37.32 -1.85 -39.98
CA ARG A 12 37.28 -2.16 -38.53
C ARG A 12 37.71 -0.92 -37.73
N PRO A 13 37.44 -0.87 -36.41
CA PRO A 13 36.84 0.32 -35.82
C PRO A 13 37.81 1.23 -35.05
N SER A 14 37.37 2.48 -34.82
CA SER A 14 37.90 3.30 -33.72
C SER A 14 37.07 3.04 -32.46
N ALA A 15 37.72 2.68 -31.36
CA ALA A 15 37.10 2.60 -30.05
C ALA A 15 37.06 3.98 -29.36
N ARG A 16 36.13 4.14 -28.41
CA ARG A 16 36.37 4.97 -27.22
C ARG A 16 35.86 4.23 -25.99
N VAL A 17 36.80 3.74 -25.19
CA VAL A 17 36.57 3.32 -23.81
C VAL A 17 36.63 4.57 -22.94
N VAL A 18 35.71 4.70 -21.99
CA VAL A 18 35.86 5.56 -20.80
C VAL A 18 35.46 4.71 -19.60
N THR A 19 36.32 4.67 -18.59
CA THR A 19 36.24 3.75 -17.44
C THR A 19 35.48 4.34 -16.25
N CYS A 20 35.01 3.45 -15.37
CA CYS A 20 34.36 3.79 -14.12
C CYS A 20 35.29 4.52 -13.13
N SER A 21 34.75 5.36 -12.25
CA SER A 21 34.66 5.08 -10.78
C SER A 21 34.07 6.26 -9.98
N PRO A 22 33.46 6.03 -8.79
CA PRO A 22 32.87 7.06 -7.93
C PRO A 22 33.72 7.39 -6.68
N PRO A 23 33.37 8.45 -5.92
CA PRO A 23 33.77 8.60 -4.52
C PRO A 23 32.59 8.61 -3.52
N SER A 24 32.72 7.69 -2.55
CA SER A 24 32.29 7.58 -1.16
C SER A 24 31.50 8.69 -0.41
N PRO A 25 30.79 8.34 0.70
CA PRO A 25 29.88 9.23 1.42
C PRO A 25 30.51 10.04 2.58
N ALA A 26 29.86 11.16 2.95
CA ALA A 26 30.16 11.91 4.17
C ALA A 26 29.39 11.37 5.40
N ARG A 27 30.07 11.25 6.54
CA ARG A 27 29.44 10.97 7.85
C ARG A 27 29.06 12.27 8.56
N GLY A 28 27.93 12.27 9.26
CA GLY A 28 27.58 13.23 10.31
C GLY A 28 26.76 12.48 11.37
N GLN A 29 27.11 12.63 12.66
CA GLN A 29 26.62 11.74 13.72
C GLN A 29 26.58 12.45 15.08
N LEU A 30 25.64 12.05 15.96
CA LEU A 30 25.43 12.54 17.33
C LEU A 30 24.92 14.00 17.37
N ILE A 31 24.27 14.51 18.43
CA ILE A 31 23.91 13.99 19.77
C ILE A 31 22.38 14.19 19.98
N GLY A 32 21.75 13.48 20.92
CA GLY A 32 20.40 13.83 21.41
C GLY A 32 20.14 13.38 22.84
N LYS A 33 19.07 13.90 23.47
CA LYS A 33 18.34 13.32 24.62
C LYS A 33 16.99 14.04 24.84
N PRO A 34 16.02 13.43 25.57
CA PRO A 34 14.65 13.95 25.74
C PRO A 34 14.42 14.70 27.07
N GLY A 35 13.25 15.33 27.21
CA GLY A 35 12.72 15.93 28.45
C GLY A 35 11.25 16.32 28.29
N ASP A 36 10.47 16.23 29.37
CA ASP A 36 9.00 16.13 29.35
C ASP A 36 8.18 17.45 29.28
N VAL A 37 6.88 17.27 29.04
CA VAL A 37 5.73 18.20 29.19
C VAL A 37 5.48 18.50 30.71
N PRO A 38 4.70 19.52 31.16
CA PRO A 38 3.65 20.28 30.43
C PRO A 38 3.52 21.79 30.72
N GLY A 39 2.57 22.48 30.06
CA GLY A 39 1.98 23.72 30.60
C GLY A 39 1.38 24.76 29.63
N ALA A 40 0.05 24.75 29.50
CA ALA A 40 -0.86 25.92 29.48
C ALA A 40 -0.68 27.15 28.52
N VAL A 41 -1.77 27.41 27.76
CA VAL A 41 -2.47 28.72 27.65
C VAL A 41 -1.89 29.88 26.80
N SER A 42 -2.35 29.89 25.53
CA SER A 42 -3.07 31.01 24.86
C SER A 42 -2.36 32.16 24.09
N VAL A 43 -3.09 32.61 23.06
CA VAL A 43 -2.99 33.84 22.22
C VAL A 43 -1.73 34.07 21.36
N PRO A 44 -1.84 33.90 20.03
CA PRO A 44 -1.02 34.64 19.07
C PRO A 44 -1.72 35.92 18.58
N LEU A 45 -1.14 37.10 18.82
CA LEU A 45 -1.48 38.28 18.02
C LEU A 45 -0.81 38.19 16.64
N ALA A 46 -1.54 38.50 15.57
CA ALA A 46 -1.01 38.53 14.21
C ALA A 46 -1.32 39.87 13.53
N PRO A 47 -0.30 40.72 13.27
CA PRO A 47 -0.49 41.96 12.51
C PRO A 47 0.02 41.89 11.05
N ARG A 48 -0.87 42.36 10.15
CA ARG A 48 -0.60 42.96 8.82
C ARG A 48 -0.30 42.05 7.60
N PRO A 49 -0.67 42.50 6.38
CA PRO A 49 -0.68 41.70 5.16
C PRO A 49 0.60 41.89 4.31
N ARG A 50 0.63 41.22 3.14
CA ARG A 50 1.49 41.61 2.01
C ARG A 50 0.68 41.64 0.71
N ASP A 51 0.63 42.81 0.09
CA ASP A 51 0.07 43.01 -1.23
C ASP A 51 0.91 42.32 -2.30
N ARG A 52 0.23 41.76 -3.32
CA ARG A 52 0.75 41.68 -4.69
C ARG A 52 -0.39 41.94 -5.68
N SER A 53 -0.34 43.13 -6.27
CA SER A 53 -1.15 43.49 -7.44
C SER A 53 -0.64 42.78 -8.70
N PRO A 54 -1.51 42.66 -9.71
CA PRO A 54 -1.09 42.76 -11.10
C PRO A 54 -1.78 43.95 -11.80
N SER A 55 -1.01 44.75 -12.55
CA SER A 55 -1.55 45.81 -13.40
C SER A 55 -1.94 45.27 -14.79
N PRO A 56 -2.89 45.89 -15.51
CA PRO A 56 -3.47 45.30 -16.72
C PRO A 56 -2.74 45.70 -18.01
N LEU A 57 -2.54 44.75 -18.94
CA LEU A 57 -2.17 45.06 -20.33
C LEU A 57 -2.81 44.10 -21.36
N ARG A 58 -3.48 44.72 -22.35
CA ARG A 58 -3.60 44.35 -23.77
C ARG A 58 -4.20 42.97 -24.14
N VAL A 59 -5.52 42.99 -24.35
CA VAL A 59 -6.21 42.05 -25.25
C VAL A 59 -5.94 42.46 -26.71
N SER A 60 -4.84 41.99 -27.31
CA SER A 60 -4.56 42.23 -28.74
C SER A 60 -3.55 41.28 -29.41
N GLU A 61 -3.48 40.01 -29.00
CA GLU A 61 -2.68 38.97 -29.69
C GLU A 61 -3.32 37.57 -29.46
N LEU A 62 -3.04 36.60 -30.34
CA LEU A 62 -3.69 35.27 -30.45
C LEU A 62 -5.04 35.18 -31.19
N SER A 63 -5.20 35.86 -32.33
CA SER A 63 -6.28 35.58 -33.31
C SER A 63 -5.77 35.23 -34.72
N ARG A 64 -4.58 34.64 -34.83
CA ARG A 64 -3.91 34.32 -36.11
C ARG A 64 -3.27 32.93 -36.15
N GLN A 65 -3.98 31.89 -35.70
CA GLN A 65 -3.50 30.50 -35.88
C GLN A 65 -4.62 29.44 -35.97
N ALA A 66 -5.72 29.76 -36.66
CA ALA A 66 -6.88 28.86 -36.83
C ALA A 66 -7.30 28.62 -38.29
N GLU A 67 -6.56 29.12 -39.29
CA GLU A 67 -6.90 28.93 -40.72
C GLU A 67 -5.74 28.32 -41.51
N ARG A 68 -5.87 27.02 -41.84
CA ARG A 68 -5.46 26.33 -43.10
C ARG A 68 -5.29 24.82 -42.88
N ARG A 69 -6.32 24.02 -43.26
CA ARG A 69 -6.19 22.75 -44.02
C ARG A 69 -7.55 22.07 -44.30
N SER A 70 -8.17 22.54 -45.39
CA SER A 70 -9.02 21.80 -46.35
C SER A 70 -10.34 21.11 -45.91
N PRO A 71 -11.34 21.03 -46.80
CA PRO A 71 -12.68 20.51 -46.49
C PRO A 71 -12.88 19.02 -46.84
N GLY A 72 -13.94 18.42 -46.29
CA GLY A 72 -14.48 17.11 -46.71
C GLY A 72 -15.81 16.78 -46.01
N SER A 73 -16.71 16.08 -46.72
CA SER A 73 -18.01 15.54 -46.24
C SER A 73 -18.92 16.50 -45.44
N THR A 74 -19.77 17.30 -46.10
CA THR A 74 -21.17 16.98 -46.48
C THR A 74 -22.21 16.95 -45.35
N THR A 75 -23.28 17.74 -45.53
CA THR A 75 -24.61 17.60 -44.89
C THR A 75 -24.63 17.54 -43.36
N GLY A 76 -24.47 18.70 -42.71
CA GLY A 76 -24.76 18.90 -41.28
C GLY A 76 -24.95 20.38 -40.92
N GLY A 77 -23.93 21.19 -41.23
CA GLY A 77 -23.78 22.57 -40.71
C GLY A 77 -24.96 23.53 -40.88
N GLY A 78 -25.83 23.37 -41.87
CA GLY A 78 -27.01 24.23 -42.02
C GLY A 78 -27.92 24.21 -40.78
N ARG A 79 -28.13 23.04 -40.17
CA ARG A 79 -28.95 22.92 -38.95
C ARG A 79 -28.24 23.47 -37.71
N ASP A 80 -26.92 23.36 -37.66
CA ASP A 80 -26.13 23.87 -36.53
C ASP A 80 -25.98 25.40 -36.61
N GLU A 81 -25.84 25.98 -37.81
CA GLU A 81 -25.89 27.43 -38.05
C GLU A 81 -27.29 28.02 -37.81
N GLU A 82 -28.35 27.31 -38.20
CA GLU A 82 -29.74 27.69 -37.87
C GLU A 82 -30.02 27.57 -36.37
N ALA A 83 -29.53 26.52 -35.70
CA ALA A 83 -29.65 26.36 -34.25
C ALA A 83 -28.82 27.41 -33.49
N GLU A 84 -27.62 27.73 -33.94
CA GLU A 84 -26.83 28.84 -33.39
C GLU A 84 -27.51 30.18 -33.61
N ARG A 85 -28.06 30.45 -34.81
CA ARG A 85 -28.80 31.68 -35.09
C ARG A 85 -30.05 31.78 -34.20
N HIS A 86 -30.82 30.70 -34.08
CA HIS A 86 -31.96 30.64 -33.17
C HIS A 86 -31.56 30.82 -31.70
N CYS A 87 -30.44 30.23 -31.26
CA CYS A 87 -29.91 30.45 -29.92
C CYS A 87 -29.45 31.90 -29.70
N ARG A 88 -28.80 32.53 -30.69
CA ARG A 88 -28.38 33.94 -30.64
C ARG A 88 -29.58 34.88 -30.61
N GLU A 89 -30.58 34.65 -31.46
CA GLU A 89 -31.86 35.38 -31.45
C GLU A 89 -32.61 35.19 -30.13
N LYS A 90 -32.65 33.97 -29.57
CA LYS A 90 -33.31 33.69 -28.30
C LYS A 90 -32.57 34.32 -27.12
N VAL A 91 -31.24 34.31 -27.12
CA VAL A 91 -30.42 35.05 -26.15
C VAL A 91 -30.60 36.55 -26.30
N GLN A 92 -30.79 37.07 -27.52
CA GLN A 92 -31.07 38.49 -27.71
C GLN A 92 -32.46 38.87 -27.22
N ARG A 93 -33.52 38.12 -27.59
CA ARG A 93 -34.87 38.32 -27.04
C ARG A 93 -34.89 38.23 -25.52
N LEU A 94 -34.20 37.26 -24.91
CA LEU A 94 -34.06 37.18 -23.45
C LEU A 94 -33.27 38.36 -22.83
N ARG A 95 -32.38 39.03 -23.58
CA ARG A 95 -31.74 40.27 -23.13
C ARG A 95 -32.67 41.47 -23.28
N ASP A 96 -33.43 41.53 -24.38
CA ASP A 96 -34.38 42.61 -24.66
C ASP A 96 -35.57 42.54 -23.68
N GLU A 97 -36.05 41.32 -23.36
CA GLU A 97 -37.01 41.03 -22.29
C GLU A 97 -36.45 41.37 -20.90
N VAL A 98 -35.20 41.03 -20.58
CA VAL A 98 -34.57 41.42 -19.30
C VAL A 98 -34.35 42.93 -19.22
N ALA A 99 -34.02 43.59 -20.33
CA ALA A 99 -33.88 45.04 -20.40
C ALA A 99 -35.24 45.72 -20.16
N ALA A 100 -36.29 45.30 -20.86
CA ALA A 100 -37.64 45.78 -20.64
C ALA A 100 -38.12 45.53 -19.20
N LEU A 101 -37.81 44.37 -18.61
CA LEU A 101 -38.12 44.08 -17.20
C LEU A 101 -37.28 44.92 -16.22
N THR A 102 -36.05 45.32 -16.55
CA THR A 102 -35.32 46.31 -15.74
C THR A 102 -35.89 47.71 -15.91
N ASP A 103 -36.29 48.11 -17.12
CA ASP A 103 -36.92 49.41 -17.39
C ASP A 103 -38.29 49.51 -16.70
N GLU A 104 -39.11 48.46 -16.72
CA GLU A 104 -40.35 48.33 -15.97
C GLU A 104 -40.11 48.38 -14.45
N LEU A 105 -39.07 47.70 -13.96
CA LEU A 105 -38.76 47.65 -12.52
C LEU A 105 -38.12 48.96 -12.03
N GLU A 106 -37.41 49.69 -12.88
CA GLU A 106 -36.95 51.06 -12.62
C GLU A 106 -38.05 52.10 -12.76
N ALA A 107 -38.99 51.92 -13.71
CA ALA A 107 -40.23 52.70 -13.77
C ALA A 107 -41.12 52.43 -12.55
N GLU A 108 -41.20 51.20 -12.05
CA GLU A 108 -41.86 50.88 -10.78
C GLU A 108 -41.13 51.52 -9.59
N ARG A 109 -39.79 51.51 -9.56
CA ARG A 109 -39.01 52.20 -8.51
C ARG A 109 -39.22 53.70 -8.56
N ALA A 110 -39.31 54.28 -9.75
CA ALA A 110 -39.65 55.69 -9.97
C ALA A 110 -41.08 55.99 -9.53
N ALA A 111 -42.07 55.18 -9.92
CA ALA A 111 -43.46 55.34 -9.47
C ALA A 111 -43.60 55.15 -7.95
N ARG A 112 -42.84 54.22 -7.35
CA ARG A 112 -42.77 54.03 -5.89
C ARG A 112 -42.00 55.16 -5.19
N SER A 113 -41.11 55.88 -5.88
CA SER A 113 -40.40 57.05 -5.31
C SER A 113 -41.18 58.35 -5.49
N THR A 114 -41.93 58.52 -6.59
CA THR A 114 -42.90 59.61 -6.74
C THR A 114 -44.06 59.42 -5.78
N TRP A 115 -44.61 58.21 -5.63
CA TRP A 115 -45.66 57.92 -4.65
C TRP A 115 -45.20 58.18 -3.21
N ARG A 116 -43.96 57.81 -2.86
CA ARG A 116 -43.34 58.20 -1.58
C ARG A 116 -43.05 59.70 -1.48
N ALA A 117 -42.78 60.39 -2.59
CA ALA A 117 -42.64 61.84 -2.63
C ALA A 117 -44.00 62.57 -2.62
N GLU A 118 -45.11 61.88 -2.90
CA GLU A 118 -46.48 62.35 -2.73
C GLU A 118 -47.01 62.06 -1.30
N GLU A 119 -46.55 60.98 -0.65
CA GLU A 119 -46.72 60.77 0.81
C GLU A 119 -45.83 61.70 1.64
N ALA A 120 -44.61 62.02 1.19
CA ALA A 120 -43.62 62.82 1.92
C ALA A 120 -43.56 64.30 1.51
N ALA A 121 -44.14 64.68 0.37
CA ALA A 121 -44.59 66.05 0.22
C ALA A 121 -45.69 66.27 1.26
N PRO A 122 -45.67 67.37 2.04
CA PRO A 122 -46.82 67.74 2.84
C PRO A 122 -47.98 67.97 1.85
N GLY A 123 -48.94 67.06 1.85
CA GLY A 123 -50.07 67.13 0.94
C GLY A 123 -50.76 68.46 1.15
N THR A 124 -50.84 69.27 0.09
CA THR A 124 -51.48 70.60 0.12
C THR A 124 -53.01 70.47 0.17
N ALA A 125 -53.48 69.84 1.24
CA ALA A 125 -54.66 70.30 1.94
C ALA A 125 -54.55 71.82 2.13
N ARG A 126 -55.69 72.51 2.17
CA ARG A 126 -55.69 73.96 2.36
C ARG A 126 -55.37 74.26 3.81
N ASP A 127 -54.09 74.34 4.11
CA ASP A 127 -53.58 75.16 5.19
C ASP A 127 -53.98 76.61 4.90
N THR A 128 -55.18 76.97 5.36
CA THR A 128 -55.49 78.34 5.73
C THR A 128 -54.71 78.65 7.00
N ASP A 129 -53.37 78.65 6.88
CA ASP A 129 -52.44 79.00 7.93
C ASP A 129 -52.46 80.52 8.09
N GLY A 130 -53.59 80.99 8.61
CA GLY A 130 -53.75 82.33 9.14
C GLY A 130 -52.93 82.46 10.40
N GLY A 131 -51.60 82.52 10.23
CA GLY A 131 -50.60 82.55 11.28
C GLY A 131 -50.76 83.76 12.20
N CYS A 132 -51.63 83.63 13.19
CA CYS A 132 -51.81 84.57 14.28
C CYS A 132 -51.23 83.89 15.54
N SER A 133 -50.03 84.25 16.01
CA SER A 133 -49.67 85.58 16.51
C SER A 133 -50.57 86.10 17.64
N CYS A 134 -51.26 85.18 18.30
CA CYS A 134 -51.88 85.36 19.61
C CYS A 134 -51.59 84.08 20.43
N ARG A 135 -51.01 84.10 21.64
CA ARG A 135 -50.82 85.23 22.58
C ARG A 135 -52.08 86.08 22.76
N GLY A 136 -53.22 85.40 22.75
CA GLY A 136 -54.48 85.88 23.28
C GLY A 136 -54.90 84.85 24.32
N ASP A 137 -55.14 85.29 25.54
CA ASP A 137 -55.42 84.40 26.65
C ASP A 137 -56.71 83.63 26.39
N VAL A 138 -56.59 82.31 26.21
CA VAL A 138 -57.73 81.39 26.38
C VAL A 138 -58.06 81.41 27.87
N SER A 139 -58.81 82.44 28.24
CA SER A 139 -59.24 82.71 29.60
C SER A 139 -59.86 81.46 30.19
N PRO A 140 -59.57 81.14 31.48
CA PRO A 140 -60.03 79.88 32.06
C PRO A 140 -61.54 79.77 31.89
N PRO A 141 -62.07 78.64 31.39
CA PRO A 141 -63.50 78.47 31.24
C PRO A 141 -64.19 78.70 32.59
N LEU A 142 -65.40 79.28 32.55
CA LEU A 142 -66.08 79.94 33.69
C LEU A 142 -66.37 79.03 34.91
N ALA A 143 -65.94 77.77 34.89
CA ALA A 143 -65.90 76.83 36.01
C ALA A 143 -65.25 77.39 37.30
N HIS A 144 -64.35 78.39 37.21
CA HIS A 144 -63.77 79.01 38.41
C HIS A 144 -64.62 80.15 39.00
N VAL A 145 -65.45 80.82 38.19
CA VAL A 145 -66.46 81.79 38.68
C VAL A 145 -67.70 81.06 39.19
N LEU A 146 -68.10 79.99 38.50
CA LEU A 146 -69.23 79.14 38.89
C LEU A 146 -68.94 78.24 40.09
N ARG A 147 -67.69 78.16 40.60
CA ARG A 147 -67.39 77.38 41.81
C ARG A 147 -67.99 78.02 43.07
N ASP A 148 -67.98 79.35 43.16
CA ASP A 148 -68.64 80.07 44.26
C ASP A 148 -70.17 80.01 44.14
N SER A 149 -70.69 79.81 42.92
CA SER A 149 -72.12 79.51 42.69
C SER A 149 -72.54 78.09 43.13
N ARG A 150 -71.59 77.14 43.33
CA ARG A 150 -71.92 75.76 43.75
C ARG A 150 -72.39 75.64 45.21
N GLY A 151 -72.37 76.72 45.99
CA GLY A 151 -73.05 76.82 47.29
C GLY A 151 -74.51 77.28 47.21
N GLY A 152 -75.00 77.61 46.00
CA GLY A 152 -76.25 78.35 45.77
C GLY A 152 -77.42 77.51 45.26
N ASP A 153 -77.78 76.42 45.94
CA ASP A 153 -79.05 75.74 45.69
C ASP A 153 -80.21 76.65 46.13
N ALA A 154 -80.63 77.59 45.28
CA ALA A 154 -81.53 78.68 45.65
C ALA A 154 -82.94 78.20 46.03
N SER A 155 -83.35 77.03 45.55
CA SER A 155 -84.53 76.28 46.02
C SER A 155 -84.27 75.51 47.33
N GLY A 156 -83.05 75.01 47.52
CA GLY A 156 -82.61 74.22 48.66
C GLY A 156 -82.23 75.03 49.91
N SER A 157 -81.85 76.29 49.75
CA SER A 157 -81.38 77.16 50.83
C SER A 157 -82.48 77.54 51.82
N SER A 158 -82.11 77.66 53.10
CA SER A 158 -83.01 78.19 54.13
C SER A 158 -83.38 79.66 53.92
N THR A 159 -82.62 80.43 53.12
CA THR A 159 -83.02 81.79 52.70
C THR A 159 -84.03 81.74 51.55
N GLY A 160 -83.80 80.89 50.54
CA GLY A 160 -84.72 80.71 49.41
C GLY A 160 -86.11 80.23 49.83
N ARG A 161 -86.20 79.19 50.68
CA ARG A 161 -87.47 78.74 51.25
C ARG A 161 -88.15 79.81 52.12
N ARG A 162 -87.38 80.64 52.84
CA ARG A 162 -87.92 81.79 53.60
C ARG A 162 -88.47 82.88 52.66
N LEU A 163 -87.78 83.20 51.56
CA LEU A 163 -88.22 84.18 50.57
C LEU A 163 -89.48 83.73 49.84
N LEU A 164 -89.57 82.44 49.43
CA LEU A 164 -90.79 81.89 48.83
C LEU A 164 -91.98 81.92 49.83
N LYS A 165 -91.77 81.53 51.09
CA LYS A 165 -92.82 81.59 52.12
C LYS A 165 -93.26 83.04 52.41
N ALA A 166 -92.32 83.98 52.51
CA ALA A 166 -92.61 85.40 52.68
C ALA A 166 -93.42 85.96 51.48
N ARG A 167 -93.05 85.58 50.26
CA ARG A 167 -93.76 85.99 49.04
C ARG A 167 -95.18 85.42 48.95
N GLY A 168 -95.37 84.16 49.36
CA GLY A 168 -96.71 83.59 49.54
C GLY A 168 -97.55 84.42 50.51
N SER A 169 -96.99 84.82 51.66
CA SER A 169 -97.70 85.69 52.61
C SER A 169 -97.94 87.12 52.11
N VAL A 170 -97.16 87.61 51.12
CA VAL A 170 -97.44 88.87 50.43
C VAL A 170 -98.62 88.70 49.46
N LEU A 171 -98.69 87.60 48.72
CA LEU A 171 -99.84 87.31 47.84
C LEU A 171 -101.15 87.20 48.62
N SER A 172 -101.17 86.43 49.73
CA SER A 172 -102.36 86.32 50.58
C SER A 172 -102.78 87.68 51.16
N ARG A 173 -101.83 88.52 51.59
CA ARG A 173 -102.14 89.88 52.06
C ARG A 173 -102.66 90.81 50.96
N LEU A 174 -102.24 90.63 49.71
CA LEU A 174 -102.79 91.37 48.58
C LEU A 174 -104.20 90.88 48.22
N GLU A 175 -104.48 89.59 48.41
CA GLU A 175 -105.81 89.00 48.27
C GLU A 175 -106.75 89.49 49.39
N GLU A 176 -106.34 89.42 50.65
CA GLU A 176 -107.02 90.00 51.82
C GLU A 176 -107.29 91.50 51.65
N ALA A 177 -106.30 92.28 51.18
CA ALA A 177 -106.45 93.72 50.95
C ALA A 177 -107.37 94.03 49.76
N GLU A 178 -107.39 93.19 48.72
CA GLU A 178 -108.36 93.33 47.64
C GLU A 178 -109.78 93.03 48.14
N GLU A 179 -109.95 91.99 48.95
CA GLU A 179 -111.25 91.58 49.49
C GLU A 179 -111.82 92.59 50.47
N GLY A 180 -111.01 93.06 51.43
CA GLY A 180 -111.39 94.18 52.29
C GLY A 180 -111.71 95.46 51.50
N SER A 181 -111.00 95.72 50.39
CA SER A 181 -111.32 96.86 49.51
C SER A 181 -112.65 96.67 48.77
N ARG A 182 -112.94 95.46 48.25
CA ARG A 182 -114.25 95.11 47.65
C ARG A 182 -115.37 95.26 48.68
N GLU A 183 -115.16 94.85 49.92
CA GLU A 183 -116.14 94.95 51.00
C GLU A 183 -116.40 96.39 51.42
N VAL A 184 -115.36 97.21 51.63
CA VAL A 184 -115.53 98.65 51.90
C VAL A 184 -116.28 99.33 50.74
N CYS A 185 -116.01 98.98 49.48
CA CYS A 185 -116.80 99.51 48.35
C CYS A 185 -118.27 99.06 48.39
N ARG A 186 -118.58 97.81 48.78
CA ARG A 186 -119.97 97.33 48.95
C ARG A 186 -120.69 98.06 50.07
N TYR A 187 -120.04 98.23 51.22
CA TYR A 187 -120.62 98.95 52.36
C TYR A 187 -120.80 100.45 52.06
N ALA A 188 -119.82 101.10 51.44
CA ALA A 188 -119.91 102.50 51.05
C ALA A 188 -120.99 102.73 49.98
N ALA A 189 -121.12 101.83 49.00
CA ALA A 189 -122.22 101.87 48.04
C ALA A 189 -123.58 101.71 48.73
N ALA A 190 -123.77 100.69 49.57
CA ALA A 190 -125.03 100.49 50.30
C ALA A 190 -125.39 101.67 51.23
N LEU A 191 -124.38 102.32 51.85
CA LEU A 191 -124.56 103.54 52.64
C LEU A 191 -124.88 104.75 51.76
N ARG A 192 -124.25 104.89 50.59
CA ARG A 192 -124.54 105.97 49.63
C ARG A 192 -125.97 105.86 49.14
N ASP A 193 -126.37 104.65 48.74
CA ASP A 193 -127.69 104.39 48.19
C ASP A 193 -128.76 104.65 49.28
N ALA A 194 -128.54 104.21 50.53
CA ALA A 194 -129.42 104.53 51.66
C ALA A 194 -129.47 106.03 52.03
N VAL A 195 -128.35 106.77 51.95
CA VAL A 195 -128.34 108.23 52.14
C VAL A 195 -129.03 108.93 50.97
N HIS A 196 -128.91 108.42 49.75
CA HIS A 196 -129.59 108.93 48.57
C HIS A 196 -131.12 108.81 48.73
N ASP A 197 -131.62 107.63 49.12
CA ASP A 197 -133.02 107.40 49.44
C ASP A 197 -133.54 108.38 50.52
N ILE A 198 -132.77 108.61 51.59
CA ILE A 198 -133.14 109.57 52.65
C ILE A 198 -133.17 111.02 52.12
N THR A 199 -132.18 111.44 51.31
CA THR A 199 -132.18 112.80 50.73
C THR A 199 -133.32 113.07 49.76
N HIS A 200 -133.84 112.03 49.10
CA HIS A 200 -134.88 112.15 48.08
C HIS A 200 -136.29 111.86 48.63
N GLY A 201 -136.41 111.30 49.83
CA GLY A 201 -137.67 110.87 50.44
C GLY A 201 -138.11 111.60 51.72
N GLY A 202 -137.34 112.57 52.23
CA GLY A 202 -137.63 113.25 53.51
C GLY A 202 -137.62 114.79 53.44
N ASP A 203 -138.47 115.43 54.26
CA ASP A 203 -138.54 116.88 54.46
C ASP A 203 -137.33 117.42 55.25
N LEU A 204 -136.15 117.42 54.62
CA LEU A 204 -134.89 117.88 55.22
C LEU A 204 -134.77 119.40 55.21
N THR A 205 -134.22 119.99 56.28
CA THR A 205 -133.83 121.41 56.23
C THR A 205 -132.63 121.60 55.29
N CYS A 206 -132.45 122.81 54.76
CA CYS A 206 -131.34 123.12 53.84
C CYS A 206 -129.95 122.82 54.43
N ALA A 207 -129.80 122.92 55.76
CA ALA A 207 -128.57 122.58 56.47
C ALA A 207 -128.34 121.07 56.60
N GLU A 208 -129.39 120.25 56.56
CA GLU A 208 -129.31 118.79 56.58
C GLU A 208 -129.07 118.24 55.17
N ALA A 209 -129.78 118.77 54.16
CA ALA A 209 -129.54 118.44 52.75
C ALA A 209 -128.06 118.68 52.36
N ALA A 210 -127.52 119.86 52.64
CA ALA A 210 -126.11 120.18 52.37
C ALA A 210 -125.11 119.28 53.14
N ARG A 211 -125.48 118.80 54.34
CA ARG A 211 -124.66 117.81 55.07
C ARG A 211 -124.72 116.44 54.41
N MET A 212 -125.88 116.02 53.90
CA MET A 212 -126.02 114.75 53.21
C MET A 212 -125.37 114.75 51.83
N GLU A 213 -125.39 115.86 51.08
CA GLU A 213 -124.60 116.02 49.85
C GLU A 213 -123.10 115.83 50.11
N VAL A 214 -122.56 116.46 51.16
CA VAL A 214 -121.17 116.25 51.60
C VAL A 214 -120.90 114.80 52.00
N LEU A 215 -121.85 114.12 52.65
CA LEU A 215 -121.74 112.70 52.96
C LEU A 215 -121.73 111.83 51.69
N LEU A 216 -122.62 112.07 50.72
CA LEU A 216 -122.65 111.38 49.43
C LEU A 216 -121.33 111.58 48.66
N CYS A 217 -120.83 112.81 48.59
CA CYS A 217 -119.50 113.09 48.01
C CYS A 217 -118.38 112.36 48.74
N SER A 218 -118.42 112.27 50.08
CA SER A 218 -117.40 111.55 50.84
C SER A 218 -117.47 110.03 50.61
N LEU A 219 -118.67 109.43 50.56
CA LEU A 219 -118.86 108.01 50.25
C LEU A 219 -118.39 107.66 48.82
N VAL A 220 -118.73 108.49 47.82
CA VAL A 220 -118.19 108.35 46.45
C VAL A 220 -116.66 108.46 46.43
N SER A 221 -116.06 109.36 47.23
CA SER A 221 -114.61 109.46 47.33
C SER A 221 -113.97 108.23 48.01
N VAL A 222 -114.66 107.63 48.98
CA VAL A 222 -114.25 106.38 49.65
C VAL A 222 -114.33 105.21 48.67
N GLU A 223 -115.42 105.04 47.92
CA GLU A 223 -115.53 104.03 46.87
C GLU A 223 -114.47 104.19 45.78
N ALA A 224 -114.19 105.42 45.35
CA ALA A 224 -113.12 105.70 44.39
C ALA A 224 -111.73 105.33 44.95
N ALA A 225 -111.45 105.68 46.21
CA ALA A 225 -110.18 105.39 46.87
C ALA A 225 -109.97 103.88 47.10
N TYR A 226 -110.94 103.19 47.69
CA TYR A 226 -110.86 101.74 47.94
C TYR A 226 -110.98 100.93 46.64
N GLY A 227 -111.75 101.39 45.66
CA GLY A 227 -111.78 100.81 44.31
C GLY A 227 -110.43 100.93 43.60
N ALA A 228 -109.76 102.08 43.71
CA ALA A 228 -108.40 102.29 43.23
C ALA A 228 -107.40 101.40 43.96
N LEU A 229 -107.45 101.32 45.29
CA LEU A 229 -106.60 100.43 46.11
C LEU A 229 -106.78 98.95 45.72
N GLY A 230 -108.02 98.47 45.57
CA GLY A 230 -108.31 97.12 45.09
C GLY A 230 -107.79 96.87 43.66
N SER A 231 -107.85 97.87 42.78
CA SER A 231 -107.24 97.76 41.44
C SER A 231 -105.71 97.69 41.50
N LEU A 232 -105.09 98.36 42.48
CA LEU A 232 -103.65 98.36 42.72
C LEU A 232 -103.22 97.01 43.32
N ALA A 233 -103.98 96.49 44.29
CA ALA A 233 -103.79 95.17 44.88
C ALA A 233 -103.83 94.06 43.80
N ARG A 234 -104.86 94.04 42.92
CA ARG A 234 -104.93 93.14 41.76
C ARG A 234 -103.69 93.23 40.87
N ARG A 235 -103.24 94.45 40.52
CA ARG A 235 -102.06 94.65 39.66
C ARG A 235 -100.78 94.14 40.31
N GLN A 236 -100.57 94.39 41.61
CA GLN A 236 -99.42 93.88 42.36
C GLN A 236 -99.48 92.35 42.51
N GLN A 237 -100.66 91.79 42.82
CA GLN A 237 -100.88 90.35 42.94
C GLN A 237 -100.59 89.63 41.60
N ALA A 238 -101.04 90.19 40.47
CA ALA A 238 -100.73 89.67 39.14
C ALA A 238 -99.22 89.71 38.84
N GLN A 239 -98.56 90.85 39.10
CA GLN A 239 -97.11 90.99 38.93
C GLN A 239 -96.30 90.04 39.84
N GLU A 240 -96.72 89.81 41.08
CA GLU A 240 -96.04 88.88 41.98
C GLU A 240 -96.27 87.41 41.60
N LYS A 241 -97.42 87.08 40.97
CA LYS A 241 -97.68 85.76 40.36
C LYS A 241 -96.83 85.55 39.09
N GLU A 242 -96.77 86.52 38.18
CA GLU A 242 -95.91 86.49 36.99
C GLU A 242 -94.43 86.32 37.37
N LYS A 243 -93.92 87.11 38.32
CA LYS A 243 -92.55 87.00 38.84
C LYS A 243 -92.32 85.71 39.66
N LEU A 244 -93.32 84.89 39.95
CA LEU A 244 -93.15 83.52 40.47
C LEU A 244 -93.01 82.53 39.32
N CYS A 245 -93.91 82.58 38.33
CA CYS A 245 -93.81 81.75 37.12
C CYS A 245 -92.44 81.89 36.44
N LEU A 246 -91.95 83.12 36.27
CA LEU A 246 -90.61 83.40 35.72
C LEU A 246 -89.46 82.78 36.55
N ARG A 247 -89.61 82.60 37.87
CA ARG A 247 -88.62 81.92 38.72
C ARG A 247 -88.74 80.40 38.63
N ASP A 248 -89.94 79.87 38.51
CA ASP A 248 -90.14 78.44 38.30
C ASP A 248 -89.55 78.03 36.93
N GLU A 249 -89.73 78.86 35.90
CA GLU A 249 -89.06 78.75 34.60
C GLU A 249 -87.54 78.90 34.71
N GLU A 250 -87.02 79.91 35.43
CA GLU A 250 -85.58 80.09 35.69
C GLU A 250 -84.97 78.84 36.34
N THR A 251 -85.59 78.29 37.40
CA THR A 251 -85.08 77.07 38.04
C THR A 251 -85.21 75.83 37.17
N LEU A 252 -86.22 75.75 36.29
CA LEU A 252 -86.36 74.66 35.32
C LEU A 252 -85.28 74.75 34.22
N LEU A 253 -84.97 75.96 33.73
CA LEU A 253 -83.90 76.21 32.77
C LEU A 253 -82.53 75.91 33.38
N LEU A 254 -82.28 76.34 34.63
CA LEU A 254 -81.06 75.99 35.37
C LEU A 254 -80.91 74.48 35.55
N LYS A 255 -81.97 73.75 35.90
CA LYS A 255 -81.95 72.27 36.00
C LYS A 255 -81.69 71.58 34.65
N LYS A 256 -82.29 72.07 33.56
CA LYS A 256 -82.03 71.57 32.20
C LYS A 256 -80.59 71.87 31.78
N PHE A 257 -80.07 73.05 32.10
CA PHE A 257 -78.69 73.44 31.81
C PHE A 257 -77.70 72.55 32.59
N THR A 258 -77.83 72.40 33.91
CA THR A 258 -76.93 71.54 34.68
C THR A 258 -77.01 70.07 34.26
N GLN A 259 -78.19 69.55 33.91
CA GLN A 259 -78.31 68.22 33.32
C GLN A 259 -77.56 68.12 31.99
N SER A 260 -77.71 69.09 31.08
CA SER A 260 -76.98 69.11 29.81
C SER A 260 -75.45 69.25 29.97
N GLN A 261 -74.99 69.95 31.01
CA GLN A 261 -73.55 70.02 31.34
C GLN A 261 -73.03 68.66 31.82
N LEU A 262 -73.75 67.98 32.72
CA LEU A 262 -73.39 66.63 33.17
C LEU A 262 -73.39 65.61 32.01
N ASP A 263 -74.35 65.71 31.09
CA ASP A 263 -74.41 64.83 29.92
C ASP A 263 -73.31 65.16 28.89
N ASN A 264 -72.94 66.43 28.71
CA ASN A 264 -71.76 66.82 27.93
C ASN A 264 -70.44 66.35 28.55
N GLU A 265 -70.29 66.42 29.88
CA GLU A 265 -69.14 65.87 30.62
C GLU A 265 -69.04 64.35 30.42
N ARG A 266 -70.16 63.62 30.55
CA ARG A 266 -70.25 62.16 30.29
C ARG A 266 -69.92 61.81 28.84
N LEU A 267 -70.47 62.53 27.86
CA LEU A 267 -70.18 62.30 26.44
C LEU A 267 -68.70 62.59 26.11
N SER A 268 -68.10 63.60 26.74
CA SER A 268 -66.68 63.92 26.60
C SER A 268 -65.79 62.81 27.17
N GLN A 269 -66.14 62.24 28.33
CA GLN A 269 -65.45 61.09 28.93
C GLN A 269 -65.57 59.85 28.03
N LEU A 270 -66.78 59.51 27.58
CA LEU A 270 -67.02 58.40 26.65
C LEU A 270 -66.24 58.57 25.33
N LEU A 271 -66.14 59.78 24.80
CA LEU A 271 -65.34 60.08 23.61
C LEU A 271 -63.85 59.86 23.85
N GLN A 272 -63.32 60.28 25.00
CA GLN A 272 -61.93 60.03 25.40
C GLN A 272 -61.64 58.53 25.59
N GLU A 273 -62.55 57.79 26.22
CA GLU A 273 -62.46 56.33 26.32
C GLU A 273 -62.44 55.66 24.94
N LYS A 274 -63.34 56.05 24.03
CA LYS A 274 -63.36 55.48 22.67
C LYS A 274 -62.12 55.85 21.88
N GLN A 275 -61.59 57.06 22.04
CA GLN A 275 -60.33 57.46 21.41
C GLN A 275 -59.14 56.63 21.93
N ALA A 276 -59.07 56.38 23.25
CA ALA A 276 -58.04 55.52 23.85
C ALA A 276 -58.18 54.06 23.36
N HIS A 277 -59.40 53.53 23.24
CA HIS A 277 -59.64 52.20 22.65
C HIS A 277 -59.22 52.15 21.17
N VAL A 278 -59.51 53.17 20.37
CA VAL A 278 -59.08 53.24 18.95
C VAL A 278 -57.55 53.28 18.85
N GLN A 279 -56.86 54.04 19.70
CA GLN A 279 -55.40 54.06 19.77
C GLN A 279 -54.82 52.69 20.17
N HIS A 280 -55.45 52.00 21.12
CA HIS A 280 -55.04 50.66 21.53
C HIS A 280 -55.24 49.62 20.42
N VAL A 281 -56.37 49.63 19.71
CA VAL A 281 -56.61 48.72 18.59
C VAL A 281 -55.70 49.04 17.39
N THR A 282 -55.38 50.32 17.17
CA THR A 282 -54.45 50.75 16.10
C THR A 282 -53.04 50.22 16.36
N THR A 283 -52.50 50.42 17.56
CA THR A 283 -51.17 49.92 17.95
C THR A 283 -51.12 48.38 17.97
N GLN A 284 -52.19 47.70 18.40
CA GLN A 284 -52.30 46.24 18.24
C GLN A 284 -52.25 45.82 16.75
N LEU A 285 -53.00 46.50 15.88
CA LEU A 285 -53.03 46.20 14.45
C LEU A 285 -51.66 46.42 13.78
N GLU A 286 -50.91 47.43 14.19
CA GLU A 286 -49.53 47.67 13.76
C GLU A 286 -48.60 46.54 14.20
N MET A 287 -48.66 46.12 15.47
CA MET A 287 -47.90 44.97 15.95
C MET A 287 -48.23 43.67 15.20
N GLN A 288 -49.49 43.44 14.80
CA GLN A 288 -49.84 42.28 13.97
C GLN A 288 -49.35 42.43 12.53
N LYS A 289 -49.41 43.63 11.93
CA LYS A 289 -48.82 43.91 10.59
C LYS A 289 -47.32 43.62 10.59
N ASP A 290 -46.58 44.01 11.62
CA ASP A 290 -45.14 43.77 11.72
C ASP A 290 -44.80 42.30 11.99
N ARG A 291 -45.59 41.59 12.79
CA ARG A 291 -45.48 40.12 12.91
C ARG A 291 -45.68 39.41 11.55
N VAL A 292 -46.64 39.86 10.76
CA VAL A 292 -46.88 39.33 9.40
C VAL A 292 -45.73 39.69 8.45
N ARG A 293 -45.13 40.88 8.57
CA ARG A 293 -43.92 41.27 7.81
C ARG A 293 -42.71 40.41 8.17
N VAL A 294 -42.47 40.15 9.46
CA VAL A 294 -41.35 39.30 9.93
C VAL A 294 -41.51 37.87 9.44
N THR A 295 -42.67 37.24 9.70
CA THR A 295 -42.92 35.85 9.26
C THR A 295 -42.91 35.70 7.73
N ALA A 296 -43.35 36.71 6.98
CA ALA A 296 -43.22 36.73 5.52
C ALA A 296 -41.77 36.92 5.03
N TRP A 297 -40.88 37.55 5.80
CA TRP A 297 -39.45 37.59 5.51
C TRP A 297 -38.77 36.25 5.85
N GLU A 298 -39.04 35.68 7.03
CA GLU A 298 -38.54 34.37 7.44
C GLU A 298 -38.92 33.27 6.44
N SER A 299 -40.18 33.25 5.95
CA SER A 299 -40.61 32.32 4.90
C SER A 299 -39.81 32.46 3.60
N ARG A 300 -39.42 33.69 3.22
CA ARG A 300 -38.64 33.95 1.99
C ARG A 300 -37.18 33.51 2.13
N GLU A 301 -36.56 33.71 3.29
CA GLU A 301 -35.22 33.20 3.56
C GLU A 301 -35.22 31.65 3.56
N LEU A 302 -36.19 31.03 4.24
CA LEU A 302 -36.36 29.56 4.24
C LEU A 302 -36.64 28.99 2.83
N GLU A 303 -37.41 29.69 2.00
CA GLU A 303 -37.58 29.35 0.58
C GLU A 303 -36.28 29.49 -0.23
N GLY A 304 -35.49 30.55 0.04
CA GLY A 304 -34.17 30.77 -0.54
C GLY A 304 -33.17 29.67 -0.19
N GLU A 305 -33.13 29.26 1.08
CA GLU A 305 -32.33 28.14 1.57
C GLU A 305 -32.82 26.81 0.97
N ARG A 306 -34.12 26.54 0.97
CA ARG A 306 -34.72 25.35 0.33
C ARG A 306 -34.34 25.29 -1.16
N ALA A 307 -34.42 26.40 -1.89
CA ALA A 307 -34.00 26.49 -3.28
C ALA A 307 -32.49 26.32 -3.46
N ARG A 308 -31.65 26.77 -2.52
CA ARG A 308 -30.20 26.55 -2.49
C ARG A 308 -29.86 25.07 -2.27
N LEU A 309 -30.48 24.43 -1.28
CA LEU A 309 -30.32 23.01 -0.98
C LEU A 309 -30.80 22.12 -2.13
N GLN A 310 -31.95 22.42 -2.74
CA GLN A 310 -32.41 21.71 -3.94
C GLN A 310 -31.44 21.82 -5.12
N ARG A 311 -30.83 23.00 -5.35
CA ARG A 311 -29.78 23.17 -6.38
C ARG A 311 -28.53 22.34 -6.04
N GLN A 312 -28.10 22.33 -4.78
CA GLN A 312 -26.96 21.51 -4.33
C GLN A 312 -27.24 20.01 -4.50
N LEU A 313 -28.43 19.52 -4.12
CA LEU A 313 -28.84 18.13 -4.29
C LEU A 313 -28.86 17.72 -5.78
N ARG A 314 -29.42 18.56 -6.66
CA ARG A 314 -29.39 18.33 -8.13
C ARG A 314 -27.96 18.28 -8.68
N SER A 315 -27.08 19.17 -8.23
CA SER A 315 -25.65 19.12 -8.62
C SER A 315 -24.96 17.85 -8.13
N ARG A 316 -25.20 17.44 -6.87
CA ARG A 316 -24.63 16.21 -6.30
C ARG A 316 -25.15 14.95 -6.99
N ALA A 317 -26.43 14.92 -7.39
CA ALA A 317 -26.99 13.83 -8.19
C ALA A 317 -26.28 13.74 -9.56
N ALA A 318 -26.18 14.85 -10.30
CA ALA A 318 -25.50 14.90 -11.59
C ALA A 318 -24.00 14.53 -11.49
N ASP A 319 -23.32 14.88 -10.39
CA ASP A 319 -21.97 14.41 -10.11
C ASP A 319 -21.92 12.91 -9.77
N GLY A 320 -22.93 12.37 -9.08
CA GLY A 320 -23.13 10.94 -8.90
C GLY A 320 -23.25 10.20 -10.24
N ASP A 321 -24.09 10.69 -11.15
CA ASP A 321 -24.26 10.13 -12.49
C ASP A 321 -22.95 10.16 -13.30
N ARG A 322 -22.22 11.29 -13.26
CA ARG A 322 -20.89 11.41 -13.87
C ARG A 322 -19.90 10.38 -13.32
N MET A 323 -19.92 10.09 -12.02
CA MET A 323 -19.07 9.07 -11.41
C MET A 323 -19.55 7.65 -11.76
N ALA A 324 -20.86 7.39 -11.82
CA ALA A 324 -21.42 6.11 -12.27
C ALA A 324 -21.02 5.78 -13.71
N VAL A 325 -21.06 6.76 -14.62
CA VAL A 325 -20.57 6.61 -16.00
C VAL A 325 -19.06 6.32 -16.02
N ARG A 326 -18.25 7.05 -15.24
CA ARG A 326 -16.81 6.78 -15.10
C ARG A 326 -16.53 5.36 -14.57
N LEU A 327 -17.26 4.91 -13.56
CA LEU A 327 -17.18 3.55 -13.03
C LEU A 327 -17.56 2.51 -14.09
N SER A 328 -18.61 2.73 -14.88
CA SER A 328 -18.97 1.85 -16.00
C SER A 328 -17.86 1.74 -17.06
N VAL A 329 -17.21 2.87 -17.40
CA VAL A 329 -16.07 2.89 -18.34
C VAL A 329 -14.86 2.14 -17.77
N LEU A 330 -14.52 2.36 -16.49
CA LEU A 330 -13.42 1.65 -15.81
C LEU A 330 -13.71 0.14 -15.67
N GLN A 331 -14.94 -0.24 -15.35
CA GLN A 331 -15.37 -1.64 -15.28
C GLN A 331 -15.27 -2.31 -16.66
N LYS A 332 -15.63 -1.59 -17.74
CA LYS A 332 -15.43 -2.03 -19.12
C LYS A 332 -13.94 -2.18 -19.46
N SER A 333 -13.06 -1.25 -19.08
CA SER A 333 -11.62 -1.40 -19.32
C SER A 333 -11.01 -2.57 -18.53
N VAL A 334 -11.41 -2.77 -17.26
CA VAL A 334 -10.99 -3.93 -16.46
C VAL A 334 -11.49 -5.24 -17.07
N SER A 335 -12.70 -5.29 -17.64
CA SER A 335 -13.19 -6.49 -18.34
C SER A 335 -12.39 -6.82 -19.59
N ARG A 336 -11.97 -5.79 -20.37
CA ARG A 336 -11.07 -5.93 -21.53
C ARG A 336 -9.70 -6.46 -21.11
N GLN A 337 -9.06 -5.83 -20.11
CA GLN A 337 -7.78 -6.27 -19.57
C GLN A 337 -7.82 -7.70 -19.02
N ARG A 338 -8.92 -8.12 -18.38
CA ARG A 338 -9.12 -9.51 -17.95
C ARG A 338 -9.23 -10.48 -19.13
N ALA A 339 -9.93 -10.09 -20.21
CA ALA A 339 -10.03 -10.90 -21.43
C ALA A 339 -8.69 -10.99 -22.18
N GLU A 340 -7.93 -9.90 -22.26
CA GLU A 340 -6.57 -9.83 -22.83
C GLU A 340 -5.59 -10.68 -22.03
N ALA A 341 -5.56 -10.55 -20.70
CA ALA A 341 -4.75 -11.42 -19.83
C ALA A 341 -5.18 -12.89 -19.97
N GLY A 342 -6.47 -13.17 -20.11
CA GLY A 342 -7.00 -14.51 -20.40
C GLY A 342 -6.62 -15.05 -21.78
N ARG A 343 -6.41 -14.18 -22.79
CA ARG A 343 -5.84 -14.53 -24.09
C ARG A 343 -4.35 -14.84 -23.96
N LEU A 344 -3.56 -13.92 -23.40
CA LEU A 344 -2.11 -14.08 -23.23
C LEU A 344 -1.76 -15.33 -22.40
N ARG A 345 -2.52 -15.64 -21.34
CA ARG A 345 -2.37 -16.88 -20.57
C ARG A 345 -2.61 -18.14 -21.42
N ARG A 346 -3.58 -18.11 -22.34
CA ARG A 346 -3.83 -19.22 -23.28
C ARG A 346 -2.73 -19.35 -24.31
N GLU A 347 -2.20 -18.24 -24.84
CA GLU A 347 -1.07 -18.24 -25.78
C GLU A 347 0.23 -18.75 -25.12
N VAL A 348 0.51 -18.36 -23.87
CA VAL A 348 1.63 -18.93 -23.09
C VAL A 348 1.41 -20.43 -22.85
N ALA A 349 0.19 -20.86 -22.57
CA ALA A 349 -0.13 -22.29 -22.40
C ALA A 349 0.00 -23.10 -23.70
N THR A 350 -0.36 -22.55 -24.88
CA THR A 350 -0.13 -23.24 -26.16
C THR A 350 1.36 -23.28 -26.49
N ARG A 351 2.12 -22.19 -26.31
CA ARG A 351 3.58 -22.19 -26.46
C ARG A 351 4.27 -23.18 -25.51
N ALA A 352 3.77 -23.36 -24.29
CA ALA A 352 4.27 -24.37 -23.36
C ALA A 352 4.00 -25.79 -23.88
N ARG A 353 2.80 -26.06 -24.41
CA ARG A 353 2.45 -27.34 -25.04
C ARG A 353 3.27 -27.63 -26.29
N GLU A 354 3.53 -26.63 -27.13
CA GLU A 354 4.43 -26.73 -28.30
C GLU A 354 5.88 -27.03 -27.91
N ARG A 355 6.34 -26.56 -26.74
CA ARG A 355 7.73 -26.71 -26.29
C ARG A 355 8.10 -28.14 -25.87
N GLU A 356 7.16 -28.94 -25.35
CA GLU A 356 7.45 -30.32 -24.94
C GLU A 356 7.77 -31.30 -26.08
N PRO A 357 7.02 -31.39 -27.21
CA PRO A 357 7.43 -32.22 -28.33
C PRO A 357 8.75 -31.74 -28.95
N LEU A 358 9.02 -30.43 -28.97
CA LEU A 358 10.33 -29.90 -29.38
C LEU A 358 11.47 -30.34 -28.44
N LYS A 359 11.25 -30.32 -27.11
CA LYS A 359 12.18 -30.89 -26.12
C LYS A 359 12.33 -32.41 -26.27
N ALA A 360 11.28 -33.13 -26.65
CA ALA A 360 11.33 -34.58 -26.88
C ALA A 360 12.13 -34.92 -28.14
N ALA A 361 11.90 -34.17 -29.23
CA ALA A 361 12.68 -34.24 -30.46
C ALA A 361 14.17 -33.93 -30.20
N ALA A 362 14.48 -32.82 -29.51
CA ALA A 362 15.86 -32.49 -29.12
C ALA A 362 16.53 -33.61 -28.28
N ARG A 363 15.80 -34.22 -27.35
CA ARG A 363 16.27 -35.39 -26.58
C ARG A 363 16.43 -36.66 -27.43
N SER A 364 15.66 -36.83 -28.50
CA SER A 364 15.84 -37.94 -29.46
C SER A 364 17.06 -37.71 -30.37
N TYR A 365 17.28 -36.49 -30.86
CA TYR A 365 18.46 -36.10 -31.62
C TYR A 365 19.73 -36.21 -30.78
N LYS A 366 19.73 -35.72 -29.53
CA LYS A 366 20.88 -35.90 -28.62
C LYS A 366 21.24 -37.37 -28.44
N ARG A 367 20.26 -38.24 -28.17
CA ARG A 367 20.50 -39.69 -28.04
C ARG A 367 20.92 -40.38 -29.34
N ARG A 368 20.59 -39.82 -30.52
CA ARG A 368 21.13 -40.29 -31.81
C ARG A 368 22.59 -39.84 -31.99
N ALA A 369 22.91 -38.59 -31.68
CA ALA A 369 24.28 -38.07 -31.71
C ALA A 369 25.20 -38.83 -30.75
N GLU A 370 24.77 -39.02 -29.49
CA GLU A 370 25.52 -39.82 -28.50
C GLU A 370 25.72 -41.28 -28.92
N ARG A 371 24.85 -41.86 -29.76
CA ARG A 371 25.10 -43.19 -30.35
C ARG A 371 26.16 -43.08 -31.44
N GLY A 372 25.99 -42.17 -32.41
CA GLY A 372 26.99 -41.91 -33.44
C GLY A 372 28.38 -41.59 -32.87
N GLU A 373 28.49 -40.92 -31.72
CA GLU A 373 29.76 -40.74 -31.00
C GLU A 373 30.32 -42.04 -30.42
N ARG A 374 29.48 -42.93 -29.85
CA ARG A 374 29.94 -44.25 -29.36
C ARG A 374 30.39 -45.13 -30.53
N ASP A 375 29.61 -45.14 -31.61
CA ASP A 375 29.90 -45.88 -32.83
C ASP A 375 31.20 -45.37 -33.47
N ALA A 376 31.38 -44.04 -33.56
CA ALA A 376 32.62 -43.42 -34.03
C ALA A 376 33.82 -43.66 -33.11
N ARG A 377 33.63 -43.71 -31.78
CA ARG A 377 34.70 -44.10 -30.83
C ARG A 377 35.11 -45.56 -31.02
N GLN A 378 34.15 -46.48 -31.24
CA GLN A 378 34.42 -47.90 -31.52
C GLN A 378 35.10 -48.12 -32.88
N LEU A 379 34.70 -47.37 -33.90
CA LEU A 379 35.42 -47.37 -35.18
C LEU A 379 36.82 -46.77 -35.01
N GLY A 380 36.98 -45.73 -34.19
CA GLY A 380 38.28 -45.15 -33.86
C GLY A 380 39.22 -46.07 -33.09
N THR A 381 38.73 -46.90 -32.16
CA THR A 381 39.57 -47.94 -31.52
C THR A 381 39.94 -49.02 -32.53
N ARG A 382 38.98 -49.52 -33.33
CA ARG A 382 39.27 -50.52 -34.38
C ARG A 382 40.27 -50.03 -35.41
N ILE A 383 40.23 -48.75 -35.79
CA ILE A 383 41.22 -48.14 -36.67
C ILE A 383 42.60 -48.19 -36.02
N ARG A 384 42.74 -47.76 -34.76
CA ARG A 384 44.01 -47.87 -34.02
C ARG A 384 44.49 -49.32 -33.89
N GLU A 385 43.62 -50.26 -33.53
CA GLU A 385 43.94 -51.69 -33.47
C GLU A 385 44.46 -52.22 -34.83
N THR A 386 43.99 -51.68 -35.95
CA THR A 386 44.52 -52.02 -37.29
C THR A 386 45.80 -51.25 -37.65
N GLU A 387 45.96 -50.01 -37.22
CA GLU A 387 47.18 -49.20 -37.39
C GLU A 387 48.33 -49.80 -36.58
N GLU A 388 48.09 -50.20 -35.33
CA GLU A 388 49.00 -50.93 -34.44
C GLU A 388 49.45 -52.24 -35.11
N ARG A 389 48.53 -53.09 -35.58
CA ARG A 389 48.86 -54.33 -36.31
C ARG A 389 49.63 -54.07 -37.61
N LEU A 390 49.38 -52.96 -38.30
CA LEU A 390 50.13 -52.56 -39.49
C LEU A 390 51.55 -52.08 -39.13
N VAL A 391 51.74 -51.42 -37.99
CA VAL A 391 53.07 -51.05 -37.45
C VAL A 391 53.82 -52.29 -36.98
N GLU A 392 53.17 -53.21 -36.27
CA GLU A 392 53.73 -54.53 -35.91
C GLU A 392 54.18 -55.28 -37.16
N ALA A 393 53.31 -55.47 -38.15
CA ALA A 393 53.63 -56.13 -39.41
C ALA A 393 54.76 -55.42 -40.18
N SER A 394 54.78 -54.08 -40.18
CA SER A 394 55.84 -53.29 -40.81
C SER A 394 57.19 -53.44 -40.09
N SER A 395 57.19 -53.48 -38.76
CA SER A 395 58.40 -53.71 -37.95
C SER A 395 58.93 -55.14 -38.10
N ALA A 396 58.02 -56.14 -38.16
CA ALA A 396 58.34 -57.53 -38.44
C ALA A 396 58.95 -57.67 -39.84
N MET A 397 58.34 -57.10 -40.88
CA MET A 397 58.91 -57.02 -42.23
C MET A 397 60.25 -56.28 -42.27
N GLY A 398 60.41 -55.22 -41.48
CA GLY A 398 61.68 -54.52 -41.32
C GLY A 398 62.77 -55.36 -40.63
N SER A 399 62.39 -56.27 -39.73
CA SER A 399 63.30 -57.24 -39.11
C SER A 399 63.68 -58.37 -40.07
N TRP A 400 62.73 -58.87 -40.87
CA TRP A 400 62.98 -59.86 -41.91
C TRP A 400 63.86 -59.31 -43.03
N ARG A 401 63.64 -58.05 -43.43
CA ARG A 401 64.54 -57.33 -44.34
C ARG A 401 65.95 -57.23 -43.77
N ARG A 402 66.11 -56.79 -42.51
CA ARG A 402 67.43 -56.73 -41.86
C ARG A 402 68.13 -58.10 -41.82
N ARG A 403 67.42 -59.17 -41.46
CA ARG A 403 67.94 -60.56 -41.49
C ARG A 403 68.32 -61.03 -42.89
N TYR A 404 67.51 -60.72 -43.91
CA TYR A 404 67.81 -61.04 -45.30
C TYR A 404 69.04 -60.27 -45.81
N ASP A 405 69.14 -58.98 -45.52
CA ASP A 405 70.28 -58.16 -45.91
C ASP A 405 71.57 -58.61 -45.20
N GLU A 406 71.48 -59.10 -43.95
CA GLU A 406 72.62 -59.69 -43.23
C GLU A 406 73.03 -61.05 -43.80
N ALA A 407 72.09 -61.99 -43.97
CA ALA A 407 72.37 -63.28 -44.61
C ALA A 407 72.91 -63.12 -46.06
N LYS A 408 72.58 -62.01 -46.72
CA LYS A 408 73.15 -61.62 -48.02
C LYS A 408 74.59 -61.10 -47.89
N ARG A 409 74.94 -60.36 -46.83
CA ARG A 409 76.34 -59.98 -46.51
C ARG A 409 77.17 -61.22 -46.14
N GLU A 410 76.65 -62.08 -45.26
CA GLU A 410 77.26 -63.36 -44.90
C GLU A 410 77.51 -64.23 -46.14
N LYS A 411 76.51 -64.39 -47.01
CA LYS A 411 76.67 -65.11 -48.28
C LYS A 411 77.76 -64.49 -49.16
N ALA A 412 77.82 -63.16 -49.29
CA ALA A 412 78.85 -62.49 -50.09
C ALA A 412 80.26 -62.65 -49.49
N ALA A 413 80.39 -62.63 -48.17
CA ALA A 413 81.65 -62.92 -47.48
C ALA A 413 82.05 -64.40 -47.62
N LEU A 414 81.09 -65.32 -47.61
CA LEU A 414 81.31 -66.75 -47.85
C LEU A 414 81.67 -67.05 -49.31
N THR A 415 81.08 -66.36 -50.31
CA THR A 415 81.52 -66.52 -51.71
C THR A 415 82.90 -65.94 -51.92
N ALA A 416 83.22 -64.75 -51.39
CA ALA A 416 84.58 -64.21 -51.44
C ALA A 416 85.61 -65.12 -50.74
N ARG A 417 85.24 -65.76 -49.61
CA ARG A 417 86.08 -66.77 -48.96
C ARG A 417 86.22 -68.05 -49.77
N ALA A 418 85.15 -68.49 -50.45
CA ALA A 418 85.20 -69.64 -51.35
C ALA A 418 86.10 -69.34 -52.57
N GLU A 419 85.98 -68.15 -53.18
CA GLU A 419 86.84 -67.67 -54.26
C GLU A 419 88.32 -67.64 -53.84
N LEU A 420 88.63 -67.14 -52.62
CA LEU A 420 89.98 -67.19 -52.05
C LEU A 420 90.49 -68.61 -51.82
N LEU A 421 89.61 -69.55 -51.42
CA LEU A 421 89.97 -70.96 -51.26
C LEU A 421 90.17 -71.66 -52.61
N THR A 422 89.35 -71.37 -53.63
CA THR A 422 89.53 -71.85 -55.00
C THR A 422 90.87 -71.35 -55.57
N ASN A 423 91.16 -70.04 -55.44
CA ASN A 423 92.46 -69.45 -55.79
C ASN A 423 93.65 -70.12 -55.06
N ARG A 424 93.44 -70.63 -53.84
CA ARG A 424 94.46 -71.37 -53.09
C ARG A 424 94.57 -72.82 -53.56
N ILE A 425 93.47 -73.47 -53.93
CA ILE A 425 93.46 -74.82 -54.49
C ILE A 425 94.14 -74.83 -55.86
N GLU A 426 93.84 -73.88 -56.75
CA GLU A 426 94.46 -73.71 -58.06
C GLU A 426 95.99 -73.59 -57.92
N ARG A 427 96.49 -72.68 -57.06
CA ARG A 427 97.93 -72.53 -56.77
C ARG A 427 98.59 -73.79 -56.21
N LEU A 428 97.84 -74.64 -55.49
CA LEU A 428 98.34 -75.93 -54.99
C LEU A 428 98.33 -77.00 -56.08
N GLN A 429 97.32 -77.01 -56.96
CA GLN A 429 97.25 -77.92 -58.10
C GLN A 429 98.34 -77.64 -59.13
N ASP A 430 98.63 -76.38 -59.42
CA ASP A 430 99.74 -76.00 -60.30
C ASP A 430 101.10 -76.35 -59.67
N GLY A 431 101.22 -76.25 -58.34
CA GLY A 431 102.39 -76.74 -57.60
C GLY A 431 102.57 -78.26 -57.66
N VAL A 432 101.48 -79.04 -57.71
CA VAL A 432 101.54 -80.50 -57.90
C VAL A 432 101.90 -80.84 -59.36
N ARG A 433 101.29 -80.19 -60.35
CA ARG A 433 101.62 -80.38 -61.78
C ARG A 433 103.11 -80.15 -62.06
N ALA A 434 103.67 -79.07 -61.49
CA ALA A 434 105.10 -78.76 -61.61
C ALA A 434 106.04 -79.83 -61.00
N LEU A 435 105.54 -80.68 -60.11
CA LEU A 435 106.27 -81.85 -59.58
C LEU A 435 106.02 -83.10 -60.44
N GLU A 436 104.79 -83.33 -60.90
CA GLU A 436 104.43 -84.47 -61.76
C GLU A 436 105.08 -84.42 -63.15
N GLU A 437 105.34 -83.22 -63.67
CA GLU A 437 106.04 -82.98 -64.94
C GLU A 437 107.58 -83.06 -64.80
N SER A 438 108.11 -83.19 -63.59
CA SER A 438 109.55 -83.39 -63.36
C SER A 438 110.00 -84.82 -63.74
N PRO A 439 111.09 -85.00 -64.51
CA PRO A 439 111.49 -86.32 -65.01
C PRO A 439 112.11 -87.25 -63.97
N SER A 440 112.53 -86.75 -62.80
CA SER A 440 113.24 -87.56 -61.78
C SER A 440 112.35 -88.62 -61.12
N GLY A 441 111.21 -88.21 -60.57
CA GLY A 441 110.35 -89.09 -59.74
C GLY A 441 109.76 -90.30 -60.47
N ARG A 442 109.77 -90.30 -61.81
CA ARG A 442 109.26 -91.43 -62.63
C ARG A 442 110.30 -92.54 -62.86
N GLN A 443 111.59 -92.29 -62.60
CA GLN A 443 112.67 -93.26 -62.81
C GLN A 443 112.96 -94.09 -61.54
N GLU A 444 112.93 -93.46 -60.37
CA GLU A 444 113.26 -94.07 -59.07
C GLU A 444 112.31 -95.23 -58.71
N LEU A 445 111.00 -95.07 -58.97
CA LEU A 445 109.99 -96.11 -58.71
C LEU A 445 110.16 -97.37 -59.57
N ALA A 446 110.78 -97.26 -60.76
CA ALA A 446 111.04 -98.40 -61.63
C ALA A 446 112.29 -99.18 -61.21
N ALA A 447 113.31 -98.49 -60.67
CA ALA A 447 114.56 -99.11 -60.21
C ALA A 447 114.33 -99.98 -58.96
N LEU A 448 113.66 -99.43 -57.94
CA LEU A 448 113.41 -100.11 -56.65
C LEU A 448 112.63 -101.43 -56.81
N ALA A 449 111.74 -101.51 -57.81
CA ALA A 449 111.00 -102.73 -58.12
C ALA A 449 111.89 -103.88 -58.63
N ALA A 450 112.98 -103.58 -59.34
CA ALA A 450 113.93 -104.57 -59.82
C ALA A 450 114.92 -105.01 -58.73
N GLU A 451 115.30 -104.11 -57.82
CA GLU A 451 116.18 -104.42 -56.69
C GLU A 451 115.50 -105.35 -55.68
N LEU A 452 114.23 -105.12 -55.37
CA LEU A 452 113.42 -106.00 -54.51
C LEU A 452 113.25 -107.44 -55.06
N ALA A 453 113.47 -107.67 -56.35
CA ALA A 453 113.51 -109.01 -56.93
C ALA A 453 114.85 -109.72 -56.67
N ARG A 454 115.98 -108.99 -56.78
CA ARG A 454 117.34 -109.54 -56.54
C ARG A 454 117.55 -109.93 -55.08
N PHE A 455 117.13 -109.08 -54.15
CA PHE A 455 117.23 -109.37 -52.72
C PHE A 455 116.46 -110.62 -52.26
N ARG A 456 115.55 -111.17 -53.09
CA ARG A 456 114.86 -112.44 -52.81
C ARG A 456 115.70 -113.65 -53.24
N THR A 457 116.22 -113.64 -54.46
CA THR A 457 117.09 -114.73 -54.96
C THR A 457 118.37 -114.87 -54.12
N ASP A 458 118.92 -113.74 -53.66
CA ASP A 458 120.12 -113.73 -52.81
C ASP A 458 119.83 -114.31 -51.41
N ASN A 459 118.62 -114.11 -50.88
CA ASN A 459 118.20 -114.64 -49.58
C ASN A 459 117.99 -116.17 -49.63
N GLU A 460 117.39 -116.68 -50.70
CA GLU A 460 117.27 -118.13 -50.95
C GLU A 460 118.66 -118.79 -51.10
N ALA A 461 119.60 -118.14 -51.81
CA ALA A 461 120.98 -118.61 -51.92
C ALA A 461 121.71 -118.61 -50.55
N LEU A 462 121.51 -117.59 -49.72
CA LEU A 462 122.07 -117.52 -48.37
C LEU A 462 121.50 -118.60 -47.44
N GLN A 463 120.22 -118.96 -47.56
CA GLN A 463 119.62 -120.05 -46.79
C GLN A 463 120.21 -121.43 -47.17
N LEU A 464 120.47 -121.67 -48.46
CA LEU A 464 121.17 -122.88 -48.91
C LEU A 464 122.63 -122.92 -48.42
N ALA A 465 123.32 -121.77 -48.43
CA ALA A 465 124.67 -121.65 -47.88
C ALA A 465 124.70 -121.91 -46.36
N LEU A 466 123.70 -121.42 -45.62
CA LEU A 466 123.56 -121.64 -44.18
C LEU A 466 123.43 -123.13 -43.85
N GLN A 467 122.53 -123.86 -44.52
CA GLN A 467 122.38 -125.31 -44.32
C GLN A 467 123.66 -126.10 -44.64
N GLU A 468 124.45 -125.64 -45.60
CA GLU A 468 125.73 -126.25 -45.93
C GLU A 468 126.81 -125.91 -44.88
N THR A 469 126.77 -124.74 -44.23
CA THR A 469 127.61 -124.46 -43.06
C THR A 469 127.19 -125.26 -41.82
N GLU A 470 125.89 -125.44 -41.57
CA GLU A 470 125.36 -126.28 -40.49
C GLU A 470 125.85 -127.73 -40.62
N ARG A 471 125.75 -128.32 -41.83
CA ARG A 471 126.30 -129.67 -42.12
C ARG A 471 127.81 -129.77 -41.90
N ARG A 472 128.56 -128.70 -42.14
CA ARG A 472 130.01 -128.64 -41.86
C ARG A 472 130.29 -128.52 -40.37
N GLU A 473 129.43 -127.84 -39.61
CA GLU A 473 129.52 -127.81 -38.16
C GLU A 473 129.24 -129.19 -37.55
N SER A 474 128.21 -129.91 -38.00
CA SER A 474 127.95 -131.29 -37.54
C SER A 474 129.15 -132.22 -37.77
N ARG A 475 129.77 -132.17 -38.95
CA ARG A 475 131.02 -132.93 -39.23
C ARG A 475 132.16 -132.53 -38.31
N ARG A 476 132.34 -131.23 -38.02
CA ARG A 476 133.33 -130.73 -37.06
C ARG A 476 133.04 -131.20 -35.63
N GLN A 477 131.78 -131.32 -35.24
CA GLN A 477 131.38 -131.86 -33.94
C GLN A 477 131.70 -133.37 -33.85
N GLU A 478 131.44 -134.15 -34.91
CA GLU A 478 131.84 -135.56 -35.02
C GLU A 478 133.37 -135.74 -34.95
N GLU A 479 134.13 -134.92 -35.69
CA GLU A 479 135.61 -134.87 -35.62
C GLU A 479 136.10 -134.57 -34.20
N VAL A 480 135.44 -133.65 -33.48
CA VAL A 480 135.79 -133.29 -32.10
C VAL A 480 135.50 -134.43 -31.12
N GLU A 481 134.40 -135.18 -31.25
CA GLU A 481 134.16 -136.36 -30.41
C GLU A 481 135.13 -137.50 -30.70
N ALA A 482 135.52 -137.72 -31.97
CA ALA A 482 136.58 -138.67 -32.32
C ALA A 482 137.93 -138.27 -31.70
N LEU A 483 138.29 -136.97 -31.74
CA LEU A 483 139.49 -136.44 -31.10
C LEU A 483 139.44 -136.52 -29.56
N LYS A 484 138.27 -136.34 -28.94
CA LYS A 484 138.07 -136.60 -27.49
C LYS A 484 138.28 -138.08 -27.14
N GLY A 485 137.88 -138.99 -28.03
CA GLY A 485 138.19 -140.43 -27.92
C GLY A 485 139.70 -140.71 -27.94
N ALA A 486 140.41 -140.17 -28.92
CA ALA A 486 141.86 -140.28 -29.01
C ALA A 486 142.59 -139.62 -27.82
N LEU A 487 142.11 -138.47 -27.33
CA LEU A 487 142.66 -137.77 -26.18
C LEU A 487 142.51 -138.58 -24.87
N ARG A 488 141.43 -139.35 -24.72
CA ARG A 488 141.28 -140.30 -23.59
C ARG A 488 142.32 -141.40 -23.66
N GLN A 489 142.52 -142.05 -24.82
CA GLN A 489 143.56 -143.06 -25.00
C GLN A 489 144.98 -142.52 -24.75
N GLN A 490 145.25 -141.27 -25.17
CA GLN A 490 146.49 -140.57 -24.82
C GLN A 490 146.59 -140.32 -23.29
N SER A 491 145.51 -139.90 -22.63
CA SER A 491 145.46 -139.75 -21.17
C SER A 491 145.70 -141.05 -20.42
N ASP A 492 145.16 -142.17 -20.90
CA ASP A 492 145.35 -143.50 -20.31
C ASP A 492 146.84 -143.89 -20.39
N SER A 493 147.47 -143.72 -21.56
CA SER A 493 148.91 -143.96 -21.73
C SER A 493 149.78 -142.99 -20.90
N ALA A 494 149.36 -141.73 -20.75
CA ALA A 494 150.03 -140.75 -19.89
C ALA A 494 149.90 -141.08 -18.40
N SER A 495 148.81 -141.73 -17.96
CA SER A 495 148.67 -142.23 -16.60
C SER A 495 149.59 -143.43 -16.32
N GLN A 496 149.79 -144.31 -17.31
CA GLN A 496 150.74 -145.43 -17.21
C GLN A 496 152.18 -144.93 -17.16
N LEU A 497 152.53 -143.92 -17.98
CA LEU A 497 153.83 -143.25 -17.91
C LEU A 497 154.03 -142.51 -16.57
N LYS A 498 152.98 -141.90 -15.99
CA LYS A 498 153.06 -141.36 -14.62
C LYS A 498 153.34 -142.44 -13.58
N GLN A 499 152.62 -143.56 -13.62
CA GLN A 499 152.87 -144.68 -12.70
C GLN A 499 154.30 -145.24 -12.81
N GLN A 500 154.89 -145.23 -14.01
CA GLN A 500 156.31 -145.57 -14.20
C GLN A 500 157.26 -144.51 -13.63
N VAL A 501 156.96 -143.21 -13.79
CA VAL A 501 157.74 -142.10 -13.21
C VAL A 501 157.64 -142.08 -11.69
N ASP A 502 156.46 -142.34 -11.13
CA ASP A 502 156.23 -142.33 -9.69
C ASP A 502 156.86 -143.57 -9.01
N ALA A 503 156.85 -144.75 -9.66
CA ALA A 503 157.64 -145.91 -9.20
C ALA A 503 159.16 -145.63 -9.19
N VAL A 504 159.70 -144.97 -10.23
CA VAL A 504 161.11 -144.54 -10.28
C VAL A 504 161.42 -143.46 -9.24
N ARG A 505 160.43 -142.65 -8.84
CA ARG A 505 160.52 -141.71 -7.73
C ARG A 505 160.58 -142.41 -6.39
N ASP A 506 159.70 -143.37 -6.13
CA ASP A 506 159.70 -144.14 -4.89
C ASP A 506 161.01 -144.94 -4.74
N GLU A 507 161.55 -145.51 -5.82
CA GLU A 507 162.89 -146.11 -5.84
C GLU A 507 163.99 -145.08 -5.53
N ALA A 508 163.91 -143.86 -6.07
CA ALA A 508 164.89 -142.80 -5.82
C ALA A 508 164.77 -142.17 -4.41
N GLU A 509 163.58 -142.08 -3.84
CA GLU A 509 163.35 -141.55 -2.49
C GLU A 509 163.62 -142.62 -1.42
N ILE A 510 163.38 -143.90 -1.67
CA ILE A 510 163.85 -144.99 -0.80
C ILE A 510 165.38 -145.17 -0.90
N ALA A 511 166.01 -144.85 -2.04
CA ALA A 511 167.48 -144.74 -2.12
C ALA A 511 168.02 -143.58 -1.27
N ARG A 512 167.26 -142.49 -1.09
CA ARG A 512 167.59 -141.39 -0.16
C ARG A 512 167.34 -141.77 1.31
N ALA A 513 166.22 -142.42 1.61
CA ALA A 513 165.93 -142.91 2.96
C ALA A 513 166.99 -143.91 3.46
N LYS A 514 167.58 -144.70 2.55
CA LYS A 514 168.73 -145.58 2.84
C LYS A 514 170.05 -144.85 3.08
N LEU A 515 170.20 -143.60 2.63
CA LEU A 515 171.31 -142.73 3.03
C LEU A 515 171.03 -142.12 4.40
N GLU A 516 169.88 -141.47 4.55
CA GLU A 516 169.48 -140.77 5.79
C GLU A 516 169.41 -141.72 7.02
N SER A 517 169.01 -142.98 6.85
CA SER A 517 168.98 -143.94 7.98
C SER A 517 170.36 -144.45 8.39
N LEU A 518 171.31 -144.59 7.45
CA LEU A 518 172.71 -144.92 7.79
C LEU A 518 173.40 -143.74 8.49
N GLU A 519 172.99 -142.51 8.19
CA GLU A 519 173.40 -141.31 8.93
C GLU A 519 172.74 -141.25 10.33
N ALA A 520 171.48 -141.68 10.45
CA ALA A 520 170.79 -141.79 11.74
C ALA A 520 171.37 -142.88 12.67
N GLU A 521 171.82 -144.02 12.13
CA GLU A 521 172.58 -145.03 12.89
C GLU A 521 173.92 -144.47 13.38
N ASN A 522 174.60 -143.66 12.56
CA ASN A 522 175.84 -142.95 12.92
C ASN A 522 175.64 -142.04 14.16
N HIS A 523 174.60 -141.20 14.16
CA HIS A 523 174.34 -140.32 15.29
C HIS A 523 173.75 -141.03 16.52
N ARG A 524 172.94 -142.09 16.35
CA ARG A 524 172.44 -142.86 17.50
C ARG A 524 173.53 -143.70 18.18
N LEU A 525 174.54 -144.19 17.46
CA LEU A 525 175.72 -144.79 18.09
C LEU A 525 176.56 -143.79 18.91
N GLN A 526 176.49 -142.48 18.60
CA GLN A 526 177.10 -141.43 19.41
C GLN A 526 176.24 -141.00 20.61
N GLN A 527 174.91 -141.13 20.55
CA GLN A 527 173.99 -140.62 21.59
C GLN A 527 173.32 -141.68 22.47
N GLN A 528 173.28 -142.97 22.10
CA GLN A 528 172.80 -144.04 23.00
C GLN A 528 173.81 -144.48 24.08
N GLN A 529 174.73 -143.58 24.41
CA GLN A 529 175.26 -143.44 25.77
C GLN A 529 174.26 -142.63 26.68
N GLN A 530 173.02 -142.29 26.23
CA GLN A 530 171.93 -141.51 26.92
C GLN A 530 170.45 -141.98 26.60
N GLN A 531 169.37 -141.25 27.00
CA GLN A 531 167.92 -141.66 26.94
C GLN A 531 166.83 -140.53 27.19
N LEU A 532 165.51 -140.89 27.24
CA LEU A 532 164.26 -140.15 27.71
C LEU A 532 163.29 -139.48 26.61
N THR A 533 162.13 -138.78 26.89
CA THR A 533 160.80 -138.79 26.09
C THR A 533 159.85 -137.48 25.81
N GLU A 534 159.02 -137.33 24.67
CA GLU A 534 157.60 -136.66 24.36
C GLU A 534 157.11 -135.26 23.58
N ALA A 535 155.95 -135.22 22.78
CA ALA A 535 154.74 -134.21 22.48
C ALA A 535 154.39 -133.03 21.34
N VAL A 536 153.13 -132.95 20.71
CA VAL A 536 152.00 -131.84 20.43
C VAL A 536 151.65 -130.77 19.18
N GLU A 537 150.31 -130.51 18.77
CA GLU A 537 149.38 -129.34 18.16
C GLU A 537 149.00 -128.75 16.65
N VAL A 538 147.87 -127.92 16.39
CA VAL A 538 147.10 -127.49 15.05
C VAL A 538 146.10 -126.17 14.96
N ALA A 539 145.69 -125.46 13.79
CA ALA A 539 144.61 -124.30 13.61
C ALA A 539 144.01 -123.71 12.16
N PRO A 540 142.89 -122.84 11.98
CA PRO A 540 142.17 -122.32 10.68
C PRO A 540 141.38 -120.86 10.47
N GLN A 541 140.67 -120.51 9.28
CA GLN A 541 139.52 -119.49 8.84
C GLN A 541 139.67 -117.93 8.35
N GLU A 542 138.82 -117.00 7.70
CA GLU A 542 137.53 -116.76 6.81
C GLU A 542 137.17 -115.23 6.27
N GLY A 543 136.13 -114.82 5.39
CA GLY A 543 135.64 -113.35 5.02
C GLY A 543 134.67 -112.89 3.76
N ALA A 544 134.00 -111.65 3.62
CA ALA A 544 133.06 -111.09 2.47
C ALA A 544 132.62 -109.50 2.29
N ALA A 545 131.77 -108.96 1.29
CA ALA A 545 131.40 -107.46 0.95
C ALA A 545 130.09 -106.96 0.06
N GLN A 546 129.75 -105.60 -0.20
CA GLN A 546 128.59 -104.87 -1.02
C GLN A 546 128.84 -103.32 -1.49
N GLY A 547 128.08 -102.29 -2.12
CA GLY A 547 126.75 -101.74 -2.76
C GLY A 547 126.71 -100.11 -3.02
N GLY A 548 125.87 -99.13 -3.60
CA GLY A 548 124.65 -98.77 -4.52
C GLY A 548 123.97 -97.26 -4.47
N ASP A 549 123.40 -96.49 -5.52
CA ASP A 549 122.52 -95.16 -5.49
C ASP A 549 121.82 -94.44 -6.83
N VAL A 550 121.20 -93.15 -6.85
CA VAL A 550 120.27 -92.37 -7.86
C VAL A 550 120.37 -90.73 -7.93
N ALA A 551 119.45 -89.88 -8.52
CA ALA A 551 119.31 -88.34 -8.55
C ALA A 551 117.91 -87.80 -9.15
N ALA A 552 117.43 -86.53 -9.41
CA ALA A 552 117.35 -85.06 -8.92
C ALA A 552 116.39 -84.20 -9.89
N GLY A 553 115.86 -82.92 -9.87
CA GLY A 553 115.56 -81.68 -9.01
C GLY A 553 115.64 -80.28 -9.80
N GLY A 554 114.92 -79.09 -9.73
CA GLY A 554 113.66 -78.45 -9.16
C GLY A 554 113.52 -76.84 -9.31
N ALA A 555 112.34 -76.14 -9.03
CA ALA A 555 112.06 -74.66 -8.71
C ALA A 555 111.53 -73.57 -9.76
N ARG A 556 111.24 -72.24 -9.49
CA ARG A 556 110.28 -71.49 -8.58
C ARG A 556 110.12 -69.92 -8.85
N VAL A 557 108.94 -69.32 -8.51
CA VAL A 557 108.40 -67.91 -8.59
C VAL A 557 109.24 -66.67 -8.13
N ARG A 558 109.16 -65.48 -8.83
CA ARG A 558 108.87 -64.08 -8.31
C ARG A 558 109.29 -62.87 -9.23
N ARG A 559 108.34 -61.97 -9.62
CA ARG A 559 108.28 -60.48 -9.35
C ARG A 559 107.40 -59.64 -10.33
N LEU A 560 106.52 -58.83 -9.70
CA LEU A 560 105.83 -57.55 -10.08
C LEU A 560 106.27 -56.77 -11.35
N ARG A 561 105.31 -56.10 -12.05
CA ARG A 561 104.99 -54.63 -11.94
C ARG A 561 104.25 -54.06 -13.19
N GLY A 562 103.28 -53.16 -12.99
CA GLY A 562 102.54 -52.45 -14.06
C GLY A 562 101.44 -53.30 -14.72
N GLU A 563 100.40 -52.78 -15.37
CA GLU A 563 99.81 -51.43 -15.58
C GLU A 563 98.26 -51.63 -15.49
N GLY A 564 97.32 -50.67 -15.42
CA GLY A 564 97.21 -49.36 -16.08
C GLY A 564 96.16 -49.49 -17.21
N GLU A 565 95.11 -48.66 -17.19
CA GLU A 565 93.99 -48.63 -18.18
C GLU A 565 93.03 -49.87 -18.13
N GLN A 566 91.73 -49.81 -18.48
CA GLN A 566 90.85 -48.69 -18.89
C GLN A 566 89.37 -49.04 -18.58
N PRO A 567 88.56 -48.17 -17.92
CA PRO A 567 87.11 -48.35 -17.79
C PRO A 567 86.33 -47.35 -18.67
N ARG A 568 85.44 -47.80 -19.56
CA ARG A 568 84.69 -46.88 -20.46
C ARG A 568 83.33 -47.31 -21.03
N GLY A 569 82.77 -48.48 -20.69
CA GLY A 569 81.50 -48.96 -21.28
C GLY A 569 80.23 -48.47 -20.58
N GLU A 570 80.17 -48.58 -19.25
CA GLU A 570 78.90 -48.51 -18.50
C GLU A 570 78.46 -47.07 -18.15
N GLY A 571 79.39 -46.12 -18.19
CA GLY A 571 79.15 -44.72 -17.81
C GLY A 571 78.36 -43.89 -18.83
N GLU A 572 78.19 -44.36 -20.06
CA GLU A 572 77.40 -43.67 -21.10
C GLU A 572 75.94 -44.14 -21.10
N GLN A 573 75.70 -45.42 -20.79
CA GLN A 573 74.35 -45.99 -20.70
C GLN A 573 73.59 -45.41 -19.49
N LEU A 574 74.25 -45.34 -18.32
CA LEU A 574 73.71 -44.67 -17.13
C LEU A 574 73.58 -43.14 -17.28
N ARG A 575 74.29 -42.52 -18.24
CA ARG A 575 74.06 -41.11 -18.60
C ARG A 575 72.82 -40.94 -19.46
N GLY A 576 72.63 -41.79 -20.48
CA GLY A 576 71.42 -41.76 -21.30
C GLY A 576 70.14 -41.96 -20.47
N GLU A 577 70.14 -42.96 -19.59
CA GLU A 577 69.04 -43.19 -18.65
C GLU A 577 68.87 -42.02 -17.66
N GLY A 578 69.97 -41.44 -17.16
CA GLY A 578 69.94 -40.25 -16.29
C GLY A 578 69.45 -38.97 -16.98
N GLU A 579 69.67 -38.81 -18.29
CA GLU A 579 69.16 -37.71 -19.10
C GLU A 579 67.68 -37.92 -19.46
N GLN A 580 67.27 -39.16 -19.74
CA GLN A 580 65.88 -39.51 -20.01
C GLN A 580 65.00 -39.35 -18.76
N LEU A 581 65.45 -39.83 -17.59
CA LEU A 581 64.78 -39.62 -16.30
C LEU A 581 64.77 -38.14 -15.87
N ARG A 582 65.71 -37.31 -16.33
CA ARG A 582 65.64 -35.85 -16.18
C ARG A 582 64.54 -35.25 -17.03
N GLY A 583 64.44 -35.64 -18.31
CA GLY A 583 63.36 -35.19 -19.19
C GLY A 583 61.97 -35.56 -18.66
N GLU A 584 61.80 -36.78 -18.14
CA GLU A 584 60.56 -37.20 -17.47
C GLU A 584 60.32 -36.44 -16.16
N GLY A 585 61.36 -36.19 -15.35
CA GLY A 585 61.28 -35.38 -14.13
C GLY A 585 60.94 -33.90 -14.38
N GLU A 586 61.41 -33.33 -15.49
CA GLU A 586 61.09 -31.97 -15.93
C GLU A 586 59.65 -31.87 -16.47
N GLN A 587 59.17 -32.89 -17.20
CA GLN A 587 57.77 -32.98 -17.63
C GLN A 587 56.81 -33.16 -16.44
N LEU A 588 57.17 -34.00 -15.46
CA LEU A 588 56.39 -34.16 -14.24
C LEU A 588 56.39 -32.90 -13.36
N ARG A 589 57.46 -32.10 -13.36
CA ARG A 589 57.46 -30.76 -12.75
C ARG A 589 56.53 -29.80 -13.48
N GLY A 590 56.58 -29.74 -14.81
CA GLY A 590 55.65 -28.90 -15.59
C GLY A 590 54.18 -29.21 -15.29
N LEU A 591 53.82 -30.51 -15.25
CA LEU A 591 52.46 -30.94 -14.88
C LEU A 591 52.11 -30.64 -13.41
N ALA A 592 53.07 -30.70 -12.49
CA ALA A 592 52.84 -30.31 -11.09
C ALA A 592 52.63 -28.80 -10.95
N GLU A 593 53.45 -27.98 -11.61
CA GLU A 593 53.31 -26.51 -11.63
C GLU A 593 52.00 -26.07 -12.31
N GLU A 594 51.57 -26.75 -13.38
CA GLU A 594 50.25 -26.55 -13.99
C GLU A 594 49.11 -26.87 -13.00
N LEU A 595 49.15 -28.04 -12.34
CA LEU A 595 48.13 -28.45 -11.35
C LEU A 595 48.10 -27.55 -10.11
N GLU A 596 49.25 -27.07 -9.63
CA GLU A 596 49.32 -26.07 -8.56
C GLU A 596 48.72 -24.73 -9.00
N SER A 597 48.94 -24.32 -10.27
CA SER A 597 48.32 -23.11 -10.81
C SER A 597 46.79 -23.23 -10.92
N GLU A 598 46.27 -24.40 -11.35
CA GLU A 598 44.84 -24.68 -11.40
C GLU A 598 44.22 -24.74 -9.99
N ALA A 599 44.93 -25.31 -9.01
CA ALA A 599 44.50 -25.34 -7.62
C ALA A 599 44.40 -23.93 -7.02
N VAL A 600 45.42 -23.09 -7.22
CA VAL A 600 45.41 -21.67 -6.80
C VAL A 600 44.31 -20.88 -7.51
N GLU A 601 44.01 -21.16 -8.78
CA GLU A 601 42.84 -20.59 -9.44
C GLU A 601 41.50 -21.10 -8.85
N ALA A 602 41.41 -22.39 -8.51
CA ALA A 602 40.23 -22.96 -7.86
C ALA A 602 39.97 -22.31 -6.49
N GLU A 603 41.00 -22.14 -5.66
CA GLU A 603 40.91 -21.44 -4.37
C GLU A 603 40.48 -19.97 -4.53
N ARG A 604 41.02 -19.26 -5.53
CA ARG A 604 40.59 -17.89 -5.86
C ARG A 604 39.13 -17.84 -6.28
N ARG A 605 38.66 -18.80 -7.10
CA ARG A 605 37.26 -18.93 -7.53
C ARG A 605 36.34 -19.26 -6.35
N VAL A 606 36.73 -20.17 -5.46
CA VAL A 606 36.00 -20.51 -4.22
C VAL A 606 35.93 -19.30 -3.27
N SER A 607 37.04 -18.59 -3.07
CA SER A 607 37.11 -17.38 -2.24
C SER A 607 36.24 -16.24 -2.78
N ALA A 608 36.17 -16.09 -4.11
CA ALA A 608 35.27 -15.14 -4.75
C ALA A 608 33.80 -15.54 -4.56
N LEU A 609 33.46 -16.83 -4.74
CA LEU A 609 32.11 -17.33 -4.50
C LEU A 609 31.67 -17.16 -3.04
N ALA A 610 32.54 -17.44 -2.07
CA ALA A 610 32.30 -17.21 -0.65
C ALA A 610 31.92 -15.74 -0.37
N ARG A 611 32.72 -14.78 -0.86
CA ARG A 611 32.41 -13.34 -0.74
C ARG A 611 31.06 -12.98 -1.36
N THR A 612 30.72 -13.52 -2.54
CA THR A 612 29.39 -13.27 -3.14
C THR A 612 28.23 -13.96 -2.40
N LEU A 613 28.50 -14.98 -1.57
CA LEU A 613 27.53 -15.56 -0.65
C LEU A 613 27.36 -14.66 0.58
N ASP A 614 28.45 -14.15 1.17
CA ASP A 614 28.41 -13.21 2.31
C ASP A 614 27.71 -11.89 1.95
N GLU A 615 27.98 -11.35 0.76
CA GLU A 615 27.28 -10.18 0.22
C GLU A 615 25.76 -10.44 0.07
N ARG A 616 25.38 -11.67 -0.33
CA ARG A 616 23.98 -12.07 -0.50
C ARG A 616 23.27 -12.36 0.82
N THR A 617 23.93 -12.98 1.80
CA THR A 617 23.35 -13.19 3.13
C THR A 617 23.18 -11.88 3.87
N ALA A 618 24.13 -10.94 3.74
CA ALA A 618 24.00 -9.57 4.26
C ALA A 618 22.84 -8.81 3.58
N ALA A 619 22.68 -8.93 2.26
CA ALA A 619 21.56 -8.33 1.54
C ALA A 619 20.19 -8.93 1.94
N LEU A 620 20.11 -10.26 2.10
CA LEU A 620 18.91 -10.94 2.58
C LEU A 620 18.55 -10.51 4.01
N ALA A 621 19.52 -10.45 4.92
CA ALA A 621 19.31 -9.96 6.29
C ALA A 621 18.83 -8.49 6.30
N GLN A 622 19.29 -7.66 5.34
CA GLN A 622 18.79 -6.29 5.18
C GLN A 622 17.33 -6.25 4.70
N GLU A 623 16.93 -7.09 3.74
CA GLU A 623 15.53 -7.18 3.28
C GLU A 623 14.59 -7.81 4.33
N GLU A 624 15.06 -8.77 5.12
CA GLU A 624 14.33 -9.25 6.29
C GLU A 624 14.11 -8.13 7.32
N ALA A 625 15.15 -7.35 7.63
CA ALA A 625 15.03 -6.21 8.55
C ALA A 625 14.06 -5.13 8.01
N ARG A 626 14.08 -4.86 6.69
CA ARG A 626 13.10 -3.99 6.02
C ARG A 626 11.68 -4.54 6.11
N SER A 627 11.49 -5.84 5.87
CA SER A 627 10.20 -6.52 5.95
C SER A 627 9.61 -6.45 7.36
N ARG A 628 10.38 -6.84 8.38
CA ARG A 628 9.99 -6.74 9.80
C ARG A 628 9.66 -5.30 10.22
N ALA A 629 10.37 -4.31 9.68
CA ALA A 629 10.07 -2.88 9.93
C ALA A 629 8.77 -2.42 9.24
N VAL A 630 8.41 -2.98 8.08
CA VAL A 630 7.10 -2.74 7.43
C VAL A 630 5.99 -3.45 8.21
N GLU A 631 6.19 -4.68 8.66
CA GLU A 631 5.23 -5.41 9.51
C GLU A 631 4.95 -4.67 10.83
N ALA A 632 5.98 -4.14 11.50
CA ALA A 632 5.83 -3.32 12.70
C ALA A 632 5.05 -2.01 12.44
N ARG A 633 5.21 -1.40 11.25
CA ARG A 633 4.44 -0.23 10.80
C ARG A 633 2.98 -0.59 10.50
N LEU A 634 2.73 -1.72 9.84
CA LEU A 634 1.38 -2.23 9.61
C LEU A 634 0.69 -2.55 10.95
N GLY A 635 1.38 -3.18 11.89
CA GLY A 635 0.87 -3.49 13.22
C GLY A 635 0.66 -2.27 14.14
N SER A 636 1.34 -1.14 13.89
CA SER A 636 1.03 0.14 14.57
C SER A 636 -0.13 0.88 13.90
N LEU A 637 -0.17 0.93 12.57
CA LEU A 637 -1.30 1.48 11.81
C LEU A 637 -2.61 0.72 12.08
N GLN A 638 -2.58 -0.61 12.21
CA GLN A 638 -3.74 -1.41 12.60
C GLN A 638 -4.25 -1.06 14.00
N ARG A 639 -3.34 -0.83 14.98
CA ARG A 639 -3.71 -0.38 16.34
C ARG A 639 -4.27 1.05 16.34
N GLN A 640 -3.73 1.94 15.50
CA GLN A 640 -4.27 3.29 15.32
C GLN A 640 -5.65 3.27 14.66
N LEU A 641 -5.85 2.47 13.61
CA LEU A 641 -7.16 2.29 12.97
C LEU A 641 -8.18 1.65 13.91
N ARG A 642 -7.76 0.69 14.74
CA ARG A 642 -8.62 0.05 15.75
C ARG A 642 -9.05 1.05 16.82
N THR A 643 -8.11 1.78 17.43
CA THR A 643 -8.43 2.79 18.46
C THR A 643 -9.17 4.00 17.88
N ALA A 644 -8.99 4.34 16.60
CA ALA A 644 -9.80 5.34 15.91
C ALA A 644 -11.24 4.87 15.68
N ARG A 645 -11.46 3.58 15.35
CA ARG A 645 -12.80 2.98 15.29
C ARG A 645 -13.46 2.95 16.67
N GLU A 646 -12.78 2.38 17.67
CA GLU A 646 -13.31 2.30 19.05
C GLU A 646 -13.70 3.68 19.60
N ARG A 647 -13.00 4.76 19.21
CA ARG A 647 -13.40 6.16 19.51
C ARG A 647 -14.61 6.64 18.70
N ALA A 648 -14.68 6.35 17.40
CA ALA A 648 -15.81 6.71 16.56
C ALA A 648 -17.09 5.95 16.97
N ASP A 649 -16.97 4.67 17.32
CA ASP A 649 -18.07 3.84 17.83
C ASP A 649 -18.61 4.42 19.15
N VAL A 650 -17.73 4.81 20.09
CA VAL A 650 -18.13 5.49 21.33
C VAL A 650 -18.79 6.86 21.07
N GLN A 651 -18.26 7.65 20.12
CA GLN A 651 -18.87 8.93 19.74
C GLN A 651 -20.25 8.76 19.10
N VAL A 652 -20.45 7.71 18.30
CA VAL A 652 -21.77 7.37 17.73
C VAL A 652 -22.74 6.93 18.84
N THR A 653 -22.31 6.10 19.80
CA THR A 653 -23.18 5.74 20.93
C THR A 653 -23.55 6.97 21.76
N GLN A 654 -22.59 7.84 22.09
CA GLN A 654 -22.84 9.07 22.86
C GLN A 654 -23.82 10.00 22.14
N ALA A 655 -23.61 10.26 20.85
CA ALA A 655 -24.53 11.07 20.05
C ALA A 655 -25.95 10.44 19.98
N SER A 656 -26.05 9.11 19.87
CA SER A 656 -27.36 8.43 19.88
C SER A 656 -28.05 8.43 21.25
N GLU A 657 -27.28 8.45 22.35
CA GLU A 657 -27.82 8.59 23.71
C GLU A 657 -28.26 10.03 24.00
N GLU A 658 -27.54 11.04 23.49
CA GLU A 658 -27.93 12.45 23.54
C GLU A 658 -29.19 12.70 22.70
N GLU A 659 -29.26 12.16 21.47
CA GLU A 659 -30.44 12.27 20.60
C GLU A 659 -31.67 11.56 21.20
N ALA A 660 -31.50 10.36 21.76
CA ALA A 660 -32.58 9.65 22.47
C ALA A 660 -33.01 10.33 23.78
N GLN A 661 -32.13 11.10 24.44
CA GLN A 661 -32.51 11.95 25.58
C GLN A 661 -33.31 13.17 25.10
N ALA A 662 -32.86 13.84 24.04
CA ALA A 662 -33.58 14.95 23.43
C ALA A 662 -34.99 14.52 22.97
N GLU A 663 -35.10 13.37 22.29
CA GLU A 663 -36.38 12.79 21.86
C GLU A 663 -37.32 12.58 23.06
N ARG A 664 -36.87 11.93 24.14
CA ARG A 664 -37.68 11.74 25.36
C ARG A 664 -38.17 13.05 25.99
N THR A 665 -37.34 14.11 25.98
CA THR A 665 -37.79 15.41 26.48
C THR A 665 -38.80 16.07 25.55
N ALA A 666 -38.65 15.93 24.23
CA ALA A 666 -39.62 16.40 23.25
C ALA A 666 -40.95 15.64 23.33
N GLU A 667 -40.92 14.31 23.49
CA GLU A 667 -42.10 13.48 23.78
C GLU A 667 -42.80 13.91 25.08
N GLY A 668 -42.02 14.23 26.11
CA GLY A 668 -42.49 14.82 27.37
C GLY A 668 -43.33 16.07 27.13
N HIS A 669 -42.72 17.12 26.55
CA HIS A 669 -43.42 18.38 26.23
C HIS A 669 -44.62 18.17 25.30
N VAL A 670 -44.53 17.26 24.31
CA VAL A 670 -45.67 16.91 23.44
C VAL A 670 -46.79 16.24 24.22
N SER A 671 -46.49 15.43 25.24
CA SER A 671 -47.49 14.81 26.11
C SER A 671 -48.18 15.85 27.02
N GLU A 672 -47.43 16.84 27.51
CA GLU A 672 -47.94 17.95 28.32
C GLU A 672 -48.85 18.86 27.49
N LEU A 673 -48.41 19.31 26.32
CA LEU A 673 -49.22 20.10 25.39
C LEU A 673 -50.50 19.36 24.95
N ARG A 674 -50.45 18.03 24.77
CA ARG A 674 -51.65 17.19 24.54
C ARG A 674 -52.57 17.16 25.76
N ALA A 675 -52.05 17.19 26.98
CA ALA A 675 -52.86 17.27 28.20
C ALA A 675 -53.47 18.67 28.38
N GLU A 676 -52.74 19.74 28.05
CA GLU A 676 -53.26 21.11 28.07
C GLU A 676 -54.35 21.35 27.01
N LEU A 677 -54.14 20.85 25.79
CA LEU A 677 -55.17 20.89 24.74
C LEU A 677 -56.46 20.18 25.19
N ARG A 678 -56.35 19.01 25.85
CA ARG A 678 -57.50 18.31 26.45
C ARG A 678 -58.17 19.12 27.56
N ARG A 679 -57.40 19.77 28.44
CA ARG A 679 -57.95 20.68 29.47
C ARG A 679 -58.74 21.82 28.82
N ALA A 680 -58.16 22.50 27.84
CA ALA A 680 -58.79 23.59 27.09
C ALA A 680 -60.05 23.13 26.34
N GLN A 681 -60.04 21.95 25.73
CA GLN A 681 -61.23 21.34 25.11
C GLN A 681 -62.35 21.13 26.14
N THR A 682 -62.05 20.52 27.30
CA THR A 682 -63.08 20.34 28.36
C THR A 682 -63.58 21.66 28.96
N GLN A 683 -62.76 22.72 28.96
CA GLN A 683 -63.19 24.07 29.33
C GLN A 683 -64.12 24.68 28.27
N LEU A 684 -63.78 24.55 26.99
CA LEU A 684 -64.60 25.01 25.86
C LEU A 684 -65.98 24.32 25.90
N GLU A 685 -66.03 22.99 26.06
CA GLU A 685 -67.30 22.27 26.18
C GLU A 685 -68.13 22.72 27.39
N ARG A 686 -67.50 23.02 28.53
CA ARG A 686 -68.21 23.54 29.72
C ARG A 686 -68.81 24.92 29.45
N LEU A 687 -68.06 25.80 28.80
CA LEU A 687 -68.53 27.14 28.40
C LEU A 687 -69.64 27.06 27.34
N GLN A 688 -69.54 26.14 26.37
CA GLN A 688 -70.61 25.89 25.40
C GLN A 688 -71.89 25.38 26.07
N ARG A 689 -71.78 24.42 27.01
CA ARG A 689 -72.93 23.91 27.76
C ARG A 689 -73.57 24.98 28.64
N SER A 690 -72.79 25.86 29.28
CA SER A 690 -73.33 26.97 30.08
C SER A 690 -73.94 28.09 29.22
N ALA A 691 -73.36 28.37 28.04
CA ALA A 691 -73.95 29.29 27.07
C ALA A 691 -75.30 28.79 26.55
N GLN A 692 -75.38 27.53 26.10
CA GLN A 692 -76.61 26.88 25.65
C GLN A 692 -77.69 26.83 26.75
N GLN A 693 -77.30 26.64 28.01
CA GLN A 693 -78.27 26.71 29.11
C GLN A 693 -78.76 28.14 29.32
N ALA A 694 -77.86 29.13 29.36
CA ALA A 694 -78.25 30.53 29.47
C ALA A 694 -79.02 31.06 28.23
N GLU A 695 -78.93 30.40 27.07
CA GLU A 695 -79.79 30.66 25.92
C GLU A 695 -81.22 30.13 26.18
N ARG A 696 -81.37 28.86 26.60
CA ARG A 696 -82.69 28.29 27.00
C ARG A 696 -83.36 29.06 28.14
N ASP A 697 -82.57 29.52 29.11
CA ASP A 697 -83.07 30.34 30.23
C ASP A 697 -83.59 31.71 29.74
N ARG A 698 -83.02 32.25 28.65
CA ARG A 698 -83.53 33.47 27.99
C ARG A 698 -84.73 33.17 27.09
N GLU A 699 -84.72 32.09 26.32
CA GLU A 699 -85.83 31.66 25.47
C GLU A 699 -87.10 31.45 26.30
N SER A 700 -87.01 30.68 27.38
CA SER A 700 -88.13 30.45 28.29
C SER A 700 -88.61 31.73 29.00
N ALA A 701 -87.71 32.65 29.37
CA ALA A 701 -88.09 33.96 29.90
C ALA A 701 -88.82 34.83 28.86
N VAL A 702 -88.42 34.76 27.58
CA VAL A 702 -89.12 35.42 26.47
C VAL A 702 -90.48 34.78 26.21
N GLU A 703 -90.60 33.45 26.23
CA GLU A 703 -91.88 32.75 26.13
C GLU A 703 -92.84 33.11 27.28
N GLU A 704 -92.32 33.26 28.51
CA GLU A 704 -93.12 33.70 29.66
C GLU A 704 -93.57 35.15 29.49
N ALA A 705 -92.69 36.05 29.04
CA ALA A 705 -93.03 37.44 28.75
C ALA A 705 -94.07 37.57 27.62
N VAL A 706 -93.91 36.80 26.53
CA VAL A 706 -94.90 36.69 25.44
C VAL A 706 -96.22 36.14 25.96
N SER A 707 -96.20 35.18 26.87
CA SER A 707 -97.41 34.62 27.50
C SER A 707 -98.11 35.63 28.41
N ARG A 708 -97.37 36.43 29.20
CA ARG A 708 -97.90 37.56 29.98
C ARG A 708 -98.52 38.62 29.06
N LEU A 709 -97.84 38.97 27.97
CA LEU A 709 -98.35 39.94 26.99
C LEU A 709 -99.62 39.44 26.30
N LYS A 710 -99.69 38.17 25.89
CA LYS A 710 -100.92 37.53 25.37
C LYS A 710 -102.07 37.66 26.37
N ARG A 711 -101.90 37.22 27.62
CA ARG A 711 -102.92 37.38 28.68
C ARG A 711 -103.39 38.84 28.85
N SER A 712 -102.46 39.80 28.82
CA SER A 712 -102.82 41.23 28.92
C SER A 712 -103.61 41.74 27.70
N ARG A 713 -103.25 41.30 26.49
CA ARG A 713 -103.94 41.61 25.23
C ARG A 713 -105.32 40.97 25.18
N ASP A 714 -105.46 39.75 25.66
CA ASP A 714 -106.74 39.03 25.74
C ASP A 714 -107.68 39.69 26.76
N GLY A 715 -107.14 40.14 27.90
CA GLY A 715 -107.84 40.98 28.88
C GLY A 715 -108.25 42.34 28.32
N THR A 716 -107.37 42.99 27.55
CA THR A 716 -107.69 44.27 26.87
C THR A 716 -108.77 44.05 25.80
N GLY A 717 -108.72 42.95 25.06
CA GLY A 717 -109.76 42.57 24.10
C GLY A 717 -111.06 42.13 24.75
N TYR A 718 -111.04 41.58 25.97
CA TYR A 718 -112.23 41.38 26.79
C TYR A 718 -112.84 42.72 27.23
N LEU A 719 -112.03 43.65 27.73
CA LEU A 719 -112.47 45.00 28.09
C LEU A 719 -113.02 45.77 26.89
N GLN A 720 -112.38 45.68 25.71
CA GLN A 720 -112.90 46.29 24.47
C GLN A 720 -114.25 45.68 24.05
N ARG A 721 -114.43 44.36 24.18
CA ARG A 721 -115.74 43.72 23.92
C ARG A 721 -116.79 44.15 24.95
N TYR A 722 -116.44 44.26 26.23
CA TYR A 722 -117.33 44.75 27.29
C TYR A 722 -117.72 46.22 27.08
N VAL A 723 -116.77 47.09 26.74
CA VAL A 723 -117.01 48.49 26.34
C VAL A 723 -117.86 48.56 25.06
N GLY A 724 -117.66 47.65 24.11
CA GLY A 724 -118.53 47.52 22.93
C GLY A 724 -119.97 47.14 23.28
N VAL A 725 -120.16 46.23 24.24
CA VAL A 725 -121.50 45.87 24.76
C VAL A 725 -122.13 47.03 25.53
N LEU A 726 -121.37 47.73 26.38
CA LEU A 726 -121.83 48.93 27.10
C LEU A 726 -122.18 50.08 26.15
N ARG A 727 -121.35 50.31 25.13
CA ARG A 727 -121.63 51.31 24.08
C ARG A 727 -122.89 50.92 23.31
N GLY A 728 -122.99 49.66 22.87
CA GLY A 728 -124.16 49.12 22.19
C GLY A 728 -125.40 48.94 23.06
N SER A 729 -125.34 49.16 24.38
CA SER A 729 -126.51 49.31 25.25
C SER A 729 -126.83 50.79 25.49
N TYR A 730 -125.83 51.65 25.70
CA TYR A 730 -126.01 53.11 25.75
C TYR A 730 -126.63 53.64 24.44
N GLU A 731 -126.14 53.22 23.28
CA GLU A 731 -126.72 53.59 21.97
C GLU A 731 -128.16 53.06 21.78
N ARG A 732 -128.56 51.98 22.49
CA ARG A 732 -129.95 51.47 22.49
C ARG A 732 -130.87 52.14 23.52
N VAL A 733 -130.33 52.76 24.56
CA VAL A 733 -131.11 53.46 25.60
C VAL A 733 -131.15 54.98 25.39
N PHE A 734 -130.10 55.55 24.80
CA PHE A 734 -129.89 57.00 24.64
C PHE A 734 -129.51 57.44 23.22
N GLY A 735 -129.30 56.52 22.25
CA GLY A 735 -128.78 56.83 20.91
C GLY A 735 -129.76 57.52 19.94
N GLY A 736 -130.79 58.20 20.44
CA GLY A 736 -131.70 59.02 19.67
C GLY A 736 -131.23 60.48 19.62
N SER A 737 -130.44 60.82 18.59
CA SER A 737 -129.82 62.15 18.36
C SER A 737 -128.62 62.50 19.25
N LEU A 738 -127.43 62.52 18.64
CA LEU A 738 -126.50 63.66 18.62
C LEU A 738 -125.25 63.30 17.81
N ALA A 739 -125.24 63.67 16.53
CA ALA A 739 -124.04 63.55 15.69
C ALA A 739 -123.17 64.81 15.84
N MET A 740 -121.94 64.65 16.34
CA MET A 740 -120.93 65.71 16.39
C MET A 740 -119.60 65.18 15.80
N PRO A 741 -118.97 65.90 14.87
CA PRO A 741 -117.70 65.49 14.28
C PRO A 741 -116.52 65.78 15.20
N VAL A 742 -115.50 64.92 15.17
CA VAL A 742 -114.24 65.08 15.90
C VAL A 742 -113.07 65.03 14.89
N PRO A 743 -112.12 65.98 14.92
CA PRO A 743 -111.04 66.08 13.92
C PRO A 743 -109.94 65.02 14.11
N PRO A 744 -109.12 64.75 13.08
CA PRO A 744 -108.05 63.76 13.14
C PRO A 744 -106.86 64.23 13.97
N LEU A 745 -106.18 63.29 14.64
CA LEU A 745 -104.86 63.48 15.25
C LEU A 745 -103.78 62.77 14.42
N SER A 746 -102.59 63.36 14.41
CA SER A 746 -101.44 62.93 13.62
C SER A 746 -100.73 61.68 14.18
N PRO A 747 -100.06 60.88 13.33
CA PRO A 747 -99.22 59.78 13.78
C PRO A 747 -97.89 60.25 14.40
N VAL A 748 -97.29 59.35 15.18
CA VAL A 748 -95.87 59.32 15.60
C VAL A 748 -95.34 57.92 15.30
#